data_AF-A0A1B0BVW5-F1
#
_entry.id   AF-A0A1B0BVW5-F1
#
_cell.length_a   1.000
_cell.length_b   1.000
_cell.length_c   1.000
_cell.angle_alpha   90.00
_cell.angle_beta   90.00
_cell.angle_gamma   90.00
#
_symmetry.space_group_name_H-M   'P 1'
#
loop_
_entity.id
_entity.type
_entity.pdbx_description
1 polymer ?
#
loop_
_entity_poly.entity_id
_entity_poly.type
_entity_poly.pdbx_seq_one_letter_code
_entity_poly.pdbx_strand_id
1 'polypeptide(L)'
;MLRSNALPHASKFVNEIRHYASQAINQMLQLQHTEICADPPSRGLVLGVYADEDDKKDTGILTPAGWKYNIQRTGGRMLEILRMSGPMPKRGEARLLFAQETEKIPYYSAVAIVGLGKECLGYNPYEIIDEQKETIRRSVAKACMDLALLNTDRIEVESCGHAESAAEGAGLGVWAYQELRRKKDRIAVPTIDLYTTKDEVCDIEGFRIGLQKASAQNLTRQLQEMPANILTPTAFAQNVVEVLCKSGVNVEVKVEGWAESQVMNAFLSVGKASCEPPIFLELSYYGTSANERPIVLIGQGITYDCGGLCLKRKEKLYVMRGDMTGAAVVVAACRAIAALRLPVNIRGLIPLCENVMGCNSFRSGDTVKCMNGKHIKVQGTDHEDVLVLADTLLYAQNFCPKCIVDIGTTSWSMHHTLGEAACGVFTNSEILWQQIKHASMHTGDRVWRLPLWNYYTTQVTSGMSADVQNFGIGRGGKPCKAAAFLREFVPCGQWMHIEASNVMTTKDGNDIDDGSISENECVVDYESNGTSGSNLNLVEGDKFAFDVIDVIKSLSIVEQEEDVWTLSEAFNDWPEIIMQMDLAKEVQKLEKTFRSKARSQRKELKERYAAVQTIRTNLTRFVIYLEKESMKLGGLPSSTTD
;
A
#
# COMPACT_ATOMS: atom_id res chain seq x y z
N MET A 1 -49.04 46.14 -83.48
CA MET A 1 -47.76 46.38 -82.79
C MET A 1 -47.93 46.06 -81.31
N LEU A 2 -47.07 45.14 -80.88
CA LEU A 2 -46.90 44.44 -79.59
C LEU A 2 -47.36 45.16 -78.30
N ARG A 3 -48.26 44.50 -77.55
CA ARG A 3 -48.50 44.74 -76.11
C ARG A 3 -47.48 43.94 -75.30
N SER A 4 -46.75 44.61 -74.41
CA SER A 4 -45.73 44.01 -73.53
C SER A 4 -46.37 43.25 -72.36
N ASN A 5 -46.59 41.95 -72.54
CA ASN A 5 -46.88 41.01 -71.46
C ASN A 5 -45.55 40.44 -70.92
N ALA A 6 -44.92 41.10 -69.96
CA ALA A 6 -43.71 40.56 -69.33
C ALA A 6 -43.48 41.13 -67.93
N LEU A 7 -44.39 40.91 -66.97
CA LEU A 7 -44.17 41.28 -65.56
C LEU A 7 -44.88 40.44 -64.47
N PRO A 8 -45.80 39.47 -64.74
CA PRO A 8 -46.29 38.57 -63.68
C PRO A 8 -45.35 37.38 -63.40
N HIS A 9 -44.53 36.99 -64.38
CA HIS A 9 -43.68 35.78 -64.26
C HIS A 9 -42.41 36.02 -63.43
N ALA A 10 -41.86 37.24 -63.49
CA ALA A 10 -40.66 37.61 -62.74
C ALA A 10 -40.92 37.67 -61.22
N SER A 11 -42.08 38.17 -60.77
CA SER A 11 -42.39 38.23 -59.34
C SER A 11 -42.67 36.85 -58.74
N LYS A 12 -43.32 35.96 -59.50
CA LYS A 12 -43.50 34.55 -59.10
C LYS A 12 -42.16 33.83 -58.97
N PHE A 13 -41.27 33.99 -59.95
CA PHE A 13 -39.95 33.37 -59.94
C PHE A 13 -39.06 33.87 -58.78
N VAL A 14 -39.09 35.17 -58.49
CA VAL A 14 -38.36 35.75 -57.35
C VAL A 14 -38.92 35.28 -56.01
N ASN A 15 -40.25 35.13 -55.88
CA ASN A 15 -40.87 34.62 -54.66
C ASN A 15 -40.59 33.13 -54.45
N GLU A 16 -40.56 32.32 -55.51
CA GLU A 16 -40.15 30.91 -55.44
C GLU A 16 -38.68 30.79 -55.01
N ILE A 17 -37.77 31.58 -55.59
CA ILE A 17 -36.35 31.58 -55.17
C ILE A 17 -36.20 31.99 -53.71
N ARG A 18 -36.94 33.01 -53.25
CA ARG A 18 -36.94 33.41 -51.82
C ARG A 18 -37.46 32.30 -50.91
N HIS A 19 -38.48 31.57 -51.34
CA HIS A 19 -39.05 30.48 -50.56
C HIS A 19 -38.07 29.30 -50.47
N TYR A 20 -37.43 28.93 -51.59
CA TYR A 20 -36.38 27.92 -51.63
C TYR A 20 -35.15 28.32 -50.82
N ALA A 21 -34.69 29.57 -50.93
CA ALA A 21 -33.58 30.07 -50.13
C ALA A 21 -33.91 30.10 -48.63
N SER A 22 -35.13 30.50 -48.26
CA SER A 22 -35.59 30.47 -46.87
C SER A 22 -35.73 29.05 -46.32
N GLN A 23 -36.19 28.10 -47.14
CA GLN A 23 -36.26 26.69 -46.74
C GLN A 23 -34.87 26.07 -46.59
N ALA A 24 -33.92 26.39 -47.49
CA ALA A 24 -32.53 25.95 -47.40
C ALA A 24 -31.82 26.56 -46.18
N ILE A 25 -32.05 27.85 -45.89
CA ILE A 25 -31.53 28.52 -44.68
C ILE A 25 -32.14 27.90 -43.42
N ASN A 26 -33.45 27.61 -43.42
CA ASN A 26 -34.10 26.95 -42.28
C ASN A 26 -33.62 25.50 -42.10
N GLN A 27 -33.35 24.76 -43.19
CA GLN A 27 -32.72 23.44 -43.11
C GLN A 27 -31.27 23.51 -42.64
N MET A 28 -30.48 24.50 -43.07
CA MET A 28 -29.13 24.73 -42.54
C MET A 28 -29.15 25.12 -41.06
N LEU A 29 -30.09 25.96 -40.64
CA LEU A 29 -30.30 26.32 -39.23
C LEU A 29 -30.78 25.13 -38.40
N GLN A 30 -31.65 24.27 -38.95
CA GLN A 30 -32.06 23.02 -38.31
C GLN A 30 -30.89 22.04 -38.20
N LEU A 31 -30.05 21.92 -39.24
CA LEU A 31 -28.84 21.09 -39.21
C LEU A 31 -27.82 21.60 -38.19
N GLN A 32 -27.61 22.91 -38.11
CA GLN A 32 -26.82 23.54 -37.03
C GLN A 32 -27.43 23.33 -35.65
N HIS A 33 -28.76 23.31 -35.53
CA HIS A 33 -29.44 23.01 -34.26
C HIS A 33 -29.35 21.52 -33.89
N THR A 34 -29.36 20.59 -34.85
CA THR A 34 -29.23 19.16 -34.58
C THR A 34 -27.79 18.74 -34.24
N GLU A 35 -26.77 19.43 -34.75
CA GLU A 35 -25.38 19.25 -34.31
C GLU A 35 -25.15 19.71 -32.85
N ILE A 36 -26.03 20.54 -32.30
CA ILE A 36 -26.02 20.98 -30.90
C ILE A 36 -26.73 19.96 -29.97
N CYS A 37 -27.44 18.97 -30.52
CA CYS A 37 -28.25 18.02 -29.75
C CYS A 37 -27.58 16.66 -29.49
N ALA A 38 -26.34 16.45 -29.92
CA ALA A 38 -25.51 15.41 -29.34
C ALA A 38 -24.75 16.07 -28.18
N ASP A 39 -25.19 15.86 -26.94
CA ASP A 39 -24.44 16.33 -25.77
C ASP A 39 -23.02 15.78 -25.91
N PRO A 40 -21.99 16.63 -26.10
CA PRO A 40 -20.62 16.14 -26.16
C PRO A 40 -20.30 15.46 -24.81
N PRO A 41 -19.52 14.36 -24.82
CA PRO A 41 -19.17 13.65 -23.59
C PRO A 41 -18.60 14.65 -22.57
N SER A 42 -19.11 14.62 -21.35
CA SER A 42 -18.70 15.54 -20.29
C SER A 42 -17.25 15.26 -19.92
N ARG A 43 -16.36 16.22 -20.20
CA ARG A 43 -14.93 16.10 -19.90
C ARG A 43 -14.55 17.00 -18.74
N GLY A 44 -13.90 16.41 -17.74
CA GLY A 44 -13.31 17.09 -16.61
C GLY A 44 -11.81 17.26 -16.80
N LEU A 45 -11.26 18.34 -16.26
CA LEU A 45 -9.81 18.57 -16.19
C LEU A 45 -9.41 18.85 -14.74
N VAL A 46 -8.35 18.21 -14.25
CA VAL A 46 -7.77 18.47 -12.92
C VAL A 46 -6.42 19.19 -13.09
N LEU A 47 -6.29 20.36 -12.45
CA LEU A 47 -5.08 21.19 -12.48
C LEU A 47 -4.66 21.60 -11.05
N GLY A 48 -3.37 21.71 -10.78
CA GLY A 48 -2.82 22.06 -9.47
C GLY A 48 -2.53 23.54 -9.28
N VAL A 49 -2.61 23.98 -8.03
CA VAL A 49 -2.13 25.28 -7.56
C VAL A 49 -1.34 25.11 -6.26
N TYR A 50 -0.16 25.73 -6.21
CA TYR A 50 0.63 25.88 -4.98
C TYR A 50 0.22 27.17 -4.27
N ALA A 51 0.00 27.10 -2.96
CA ALA A 51 -0.32 28.25 -2.12
C ALA A 51 0.10 27.99 -0.67
N ASP A 52 0.52 29.06 0.02
CA ASP A 52 0.74 29.02 1.46
C ASP A 52 -0.62 29.00 2.19
N GLU A 53 -0.92 27.87 2.85
CA GLU A 53 -2.15 27.69 3.60
C GLU A 53 -2.29 28.64 4.81
N ASP A 54 -1.15 29.13 5.30
CA ASP A 54 -1.08 30.06 6.43
C ASP A 54 -1.36 31.51 6.02
N ASP A 55 -1.16 31.84 4.73
CA ASP A 55 -1.43 33.17 4.18
C ASP A 55 -2.68 33.19 3.30
N LYS A 56 -3.80 33.64 3.87
CA LYS A 56 -5.07 33.82 3.14
C LYS A 56 -4.99 34.82 1.98
N LYS A 57 -3.95 35.65 1.90
CA LYS A 57 -3.73 36.62 0.82
C LYS A 57 -2.82 36.08 -0.28
N ASP A 58 -2.28 34.87 -0.12
CA ASP A 58 -1.49 34.24 -1.18
C ASP A 58 -2.33 34.14 -2.47
N THR A 59 -1.74 34.62 -3.55
CA THR A 59 -2.38 34.68 -4.86
C THR A 59 -2.26 33.39 -5.65
N GLY A 60 -1.55 32.39 -5.09
CA GLY A 60 -1.35 31.06 -5.65
C GLY A 60 -0.49 31.06 -6.91
N ILE A 61 0.26 29.98 -7.10
CA ILE A 61 1.08 29.72 -8.28
C ILE A 61 0.54 28.45 -8.94
N LEU A 62 0.03 28.57 -10.17
CA LEU A 62 -0.40 27.40 -10.93
C LEU A 62 0.81 26.53 -11.28
N THR A 63 0.59 25.22 -11.37
CA THR A 63 1.57 24.30 -11.94
C THR A 63 1.90 24.68 -13.39
N PRO A 64 3.01 24.20 -13.98
CA PRO A 64 3.36 24.50 -15.37
C PRO A 64 2.24 24.16 -16.37
N ALA A 65 1.58 23.02 -16.19
CA ALA A 65 0.45 22.59 -17.01
C ALA A 65 -0.79 23.48 -16.78
N GLY A 66 -1.12 23.79 -15.53
CA GLY A 66 -2.21 24.71 -15.18
C GLY A 66 -2.00 26.13 -15.72
N TRP A 67 -0.77 26.65 -15.66
CA TRP A 67 -0.40 27.95 -16.22
C TRP A 67 -0.54 27.97 -17.74
N LYS A 68 -0.05 26.93 -18.42
CA LYS A 68 -0.16 26.79 -19.87
C LYS A 68 -1.63 26.74 -20.31
N TYR A 69 -2.45 25.94 -19.63
CA TYR A 69 -3.88 25.89 -19.88
C TYR A 69 -4.56 27.25 -19.66
N ASN A 70 -4.24 27.94 -18.57
CA ASN A 70 -4.76 29.27 -18.26
C ASN A 70 -4.49 30.27 -19.40
N ILE A 71 -3.26 30.33 -19.91
CA ILE A 71 -2.91 31.29 -20.97
C ILE A 71 -3.49 30.87 -22.32
N GLN A 72 -3.35 29.60 -22.69
CA GLN A 72 -3.65 29.13 -24.05
C GLN A 72 -5.14 28.90 -24.32
N ARG A 73 -5.90 28.44 -23.31
CA ARG A 73 -7.31 28.05 -23.49
C ARG A 73 -8.29 29.06 -22.91
N THR A 74 -7.93 29.71 -21.80
CA THR A 74 -8.84 30.61 -21.07
C THR A 74 -8.45 32.08 -21.18
N GLY A 75 -7.28 32.41 -21.76
CA GLY A 75 -6.79 33.78 -21.92
C GLY A 75 -6.48 34.47 -20.59
N GLY A 76 -6.15 33.71 -19.54
CA GLY A 76 -5.86 34.21 -18.18
C GLY A 76 -7.07 34.22 -17.24
N ARG A 77 -8.28 34.03 -17.77
CA ARG A 77 -9.54 34.15 -17.03
C ARG A 77 -9.68 33.14 -15.89
N MET A 78 -9.13 31.93 -16.04
CA MET A 78 -9.27 30.88 -15.03
C MET A 78 -8.60 31.28 -13.71
N LEU A 79 -7.39 31.84 -13.77
CA LEU A 79 -6.69 32.33 -12.57
C LEU A 79 -7.40 33.54 -11.92
N GLU A 80 -7.96 34.44 -12.73
CA GLU A 80 -8.75 35.57 -12.23
C GLU A 80 -9.99 35.09 -11.48
N ILE A 81 -10.75 34.14 -12.06
CA ILE A 81 -11.93 33.56 -11.42
C ILE A 81 -11.55 32.81 -10.15
N LEU A 82 -10.46 32.03 -10.16
CA LEU A 82 -9.96 31.35 -8.98
C LEU A 82 -9.71 32.34 -7.83
N ARG A 83 -9.05 33.47 -8.10
CA ARG A 83 -8.78 34.52 -7.10
C ARG A 83 -10.04 35.25 -6.64
N MET A 84 -11.02 35.46 -7.53
CA MET A 84 -12.30 36.07 -7.18
C MET A 84 -13.20 35.15 -6.34
N SER A 85 -13.05 33.83 -6.48
CA SER A 85 -13.87 32.83 -5.79
C SER A 85 -13.52 32.61 -4.31
N GLY A 86 -12.50 33.31 -3.78
CA GLY A 86 -12.10 33.26 -2.37
C GLY A 86 -10.64 32.87 -2.18
N PRO A 87 -10.21 32.51 -0.95
CA PRO A 87 -8.86 32.03 -0.64
C PRO A 87 -8.46 30.85 -1.53
N MET A 88 -7.17 30.60 -1.72
CA MET A 88 -6.72 29.45 -2.50
C MET A 88 -7.15 28.11 -1.85
N PRO A 89 -7.47 27.07 -2.64
CA PRO A 89 -7.75 25.74 -2.09
C PRO A 89 -6.57 25.21 -1.29
N LYS A 90 -6.85 24.63 -0.12
CA LYS A 90 -5.85 23.98 0.73
C LYS A 90 -5.54 22.55 0.26
N ARG A 91 -4.57 21.90 0.90
CA ARG A 91 -4.27 20.47 0.72
C ARG A 91 -5.53 19.64 0.99
N GLY A 92 -5.85 18.74 0.07
CA GLY A 92 -7.07 17.93 0.09
C GLY A 92 -8.34 18.66 -0.35
N GLU A 93 -8.27 19.95 -0.69
CA GLU A 93 -9.41 20.71 -1.22
C GLU A 93 -9.32 20.86 -2.74
N ALA A 94 -10.49 20.93 -3.37
CA ALA A 94 -10.64 21.20 -4.79
C ALA A 94 -11.67 22.31 -5.00
N ARG A 95 -11.48 23.12 -6.05
CA ARG A 95 -12.44 24.12 -6.50
C ARG A 95 -12.85 23.87 -7.94
N LEU A 96 -14.14 23.68 -8.16
CA LEU A 96 -14.72 23.49 -9.48
C LEU A 96 -14.99 24.83 -10.17
N LEU A 97 -14.52 24.96 -11.41
CA LEU A 97 -14.78 26.08 -12.30
C LEU A 97 -15.45 25.58 -13.57
N PHE A 98 -16.55 26.23 -13.98
CA PHE A 98 -17.32 25.86 -15.17
C PHE A 98 -17.14 26.87 -16.31
N ALA A 99 -17.31 26.43 -17.56
CA ALA A 99 -17.34 27.28 -18.75
C ALA A 99 -16.13 28.24 -18.85
N GLN A 100 -14.93 27.69 -18.70
CA GLN A 100 -13.67 28.47 -18.65
C GLN A 100 -13.09 28.77 -20.03
N GLU A 101 -13.28 27.87 -20.99
CA GLU A 101 -12.74 28.04 -22.33
C GLU A 101 -13.50 29.11 -23.11
N THR A 102 -12.79 29.80 -23.99
CA THR A 102 -13.35 30.90 -24.80
C THR A 102 -14.19 30.42 -25.98
N GLU A 103 -14.10 29.14 -26.31
CA GLU A 103 -14.84 28.49 -27.37
C GLU A 103 -16.34 28.36 -27.02
N LYS A 104 -17.21 28.44 -28.03
CA LYS A 104 -18.66 28.35 -27.84
C LYS A 104 -19.11 27.00 -27.28
N ILE A 105 -18.39 25.94 -27.62
CA ILE A 105 -18.53 24.59 -27.06
C ILE A 105 -17.19 24.29 -26.39
N PRO A 106 -17.10 24.33 -25.05
CA PRO A 106 -15.84 24.05 -24.38
C PRO A 106 -15.48 22.57 -24.51
N TYR A 107 -14.19 22.28 -24.71
CA TYR A 107 -13.64 20.94 -24.69
C TYR A 107 -13.75 20.31 -23.30
N TYR A 108 -13.49 21.08 -22.24
CA TYR A 108 -13.72 20.68 -20.85
C TYR A 108 -14.95 21.40 -20.27
N SER A 109 -15.93 20.62 -19.83
CA SER A 109 -17.16 21.13 -19.21
C SER A 109 -16.90 21.73 -17.83
N ALA A 110 -15.98 21.11 -17.07
CA ALA A 110 -15.57 21.54 -15.74
C ALA A 110 -14.05 21.39 -15.55
N VAL A 111 -13.44 22.35 -14.86
CA VAL A 111 -12.03 22.34 -14.47
C VAL A 111 -11.96 22.37 -12.95
N ALA A 112 -11.39 21.33 -12.34
CA ALA A 112 -11.14 21.25 -10.91
C ALA A 112 -9.72 21.73 -10.60
N ILE A 113 -9.60 22.80 -9.80
CA ILE A 113 -8.31 23.30 -9.34
C ILE A 113 -8.04 22.77 -7.93
N VAL A 114 -6.94 22.04 -7.76
CA VAL A 114 -6.58 21.35 -6.53
C VAL A 114 -5.46 22.07 -5.77
N GLY A 115 -5.60 22.16 -4.45
CA GLY A 115 -4.58 22.74 -3.60
C GLY A 115 -3.43 21.77 -3.33
N LEU A 116 -2.21 22.13 -3.73
CA LEU A 116 -1.01 21.31 -3.54
C LEU A 116 -0.16 21.76 -2.33
N GLY A 117 -0.59 22.79 -1.60
CA GLY A 117 0.18 23.40 -0.52
C GLY A 117 1.42 24.14 -1.04
N LYS A 118 2.50 24.14 -0.25
CA LYS A 118 3.77 24.81 -0.60
C LYS A 118 4.51 24.03 -1.69
N GLU A 119 5.21 24.74 -2.58
CA GLU A 119 5.94 24.11 -3.70
C GLU A 119 7.07 23.17 -3.23
N CYS A 120 7.67 23.46 -2.08
CA CYS A 120 8.81 22.72 -1.52
C CYS A 120 8.44 21.64 -0.48
N LEU A 121 7.23 21.08 -0.55
CA LEU A 121 6.89 19.90 0.25
C LEU A 121 7.76 18.71 -0.17
N GLY A 122 8.10 17.86 0.79
CA GLY A 122 8.93 16.68 0.57
C GLY A 122 8.81 15.70 1.73
N TYR A 123 9.89 14.96 2.01
CA TYR A 123 9.89 13.99 3.10
C TYR A 123 9.80 14.68 4.47
N ASN A 124 8.77 14.34 5.25
CA ASN A 124 8.62 14.77 6.63
C ASN A 124 9.18 13.70 7.58
N PRO A 125 10.27 13.97 8.31
CA PRO A 125 10.90 12.99 9.20
C PRO A 125 10.08 12.68 10.46
N TYR A 126 9.14 13.55 10.83
CA TYR A 126 8.25 13.34 11.99
C TYR A 126 7.07 12.44 11.63
N GLU A 127 6.49 12.63 10.45
CA GLU A 127 5.37 11.80 9.94
C GLU A 127 5.84 10.53 9.22
N ILE A 128 7.11 10.47 8.81
CA ILE A 128 7.72 9.35 8.08
C ILE A 128 6.98 9.10 6.76
N ILE A 129 6.59 10.18 6.07
CA ILE A 129 5.93 10.13 4.76
C ILE A 129 6.48 11.20 3.83
N ASP A 130 6.32 10.99 2.53
CA ASP A 130 6.47 12.02 1.51
C ASP A 130 5.19 12.87 1.43
N GLU A 131 5.22 14.07 2.03
CA GLU A 131 4.06 14.96 2.12
C GLU A 131 3.61 15.48 0.75
N GLN A 132 4.54 15.61 -0.21
CA GLN A 132 4.21 16.06 -1.55
C GLN A 132 3.35 15.00 -2.24
N LYS A 133 3.80 13.73 -2.23
CA LYS A 133 3.05 12.62 -2.84
C LYS A 133 1.68 12.43 -2.18
N GLU A 134 1.64 12.47 -0.86
CA GLU A 134 0.38 12.33 -0.10
C GLU A 134 -0.61 13.45 -0.41
N THR A 135 -0.12 14.69 -0.48
CA THR A 135 -0.93 15.85 -0.83
C THR A 135 -1.50 15.72 -2.23
N ILE A 136 -0.68 15.34 -3.22
CA ILE A 136 -1.12 15.15 -4.60
C ILE A 136 -2.25 14.11 -4.65
N ARG A 137 -2.09 12.95 -3.99
CA ARG A 137 -3.12 11.90 -3.95
C ARG A 137 -4.44 12.45 -3.40
N ARG A 138 -4.41 13.07 -2.21
CA ARG A 138 -5.60 13.56 -1.51
C ARG A 138 -6.33 14.64 -2.32
N SER A 139 -5.61 15.62 -2.84
CA SER A 139 -6.24 16.73 -3.56
C SER A 139 -6.78 16.29 -4.93
N VAL A 140 -6.02 15.47 -5.67
CA VAL A 140 -6.48 14.93 -6.98
C VAL A 140 -7.69 14.02 -6.81
N ALA A 141 -7.66 13.15 -5.82
CA ALA A 141 -8.77 12.26 -5.51
C ALA A 141 -10.04 13.07 -5.18
N LYS A 142 -9.94 14.13 -4.34
CA LYS A 142 -11.08 15.02 -4.06
C LYS A 142 -11.67 15.66 -5.33
N ALA A 143 -10.82 16.18 -6.21
CA ALA A 143 -11.27 16.74 -7.47
C ALA A 143 -11.96 15.70 -8.37
N CYS A 144 -11.39 14.49 -8.46
CA CYS A 144 -11.98 13.45 -9.30
C CYS A 144 -13.33 12.97 -8.76
N MET A 145 -13.49 12.89 -7.43
CA MET A 145 -14.78 12.60 -6.79
C MET A 145 -15.82 13.69 -7.12
N ASP A 146 -15.44 14.96 -6.98
CA ASP A 146 -16.33 16.09 -7.27
C ASP A 146 -16.74 16.12 -8.75
N LEU A 147 -15.83 15.77 -9.66
CA LEU A 147 -16.11 15.66 -11.09
C LEU A 147 -16.98 14.43 -11.41
N ALA A 148 -16.76 13.28 -10.75
CA ALA A 148 -17.57 12.08 -10.94
C ALA A 148 -19.03 12.32 -10.53
N LEU A 149 -19.26 13.07 -9.45
CA LEU A 149 -20.60 13.49 -9.00
C LEU A 149 -21.36 14.36 -10.01
N LEU A 150 -20.65 15.00 -10.94
CA LEU A 150 -21.24 15.75 -12.05
C LEU A 150 -21.61 14.85 -13.24
N ASN A 151 -21.49 13.52 -13.12
CA ASN A 151 -21.59 12.57 -14.23
C ASN A 151 -20.62 12.91 -15.37
N THR A 152 -19.37 13.18 -15.01
CA THR A 152 -18.28 13.35 -15.98
C THR A 152 -17.91 11.99 -16.56
N ASP A 153 -17.86 11.83 -17.88
CA ASP A 153 -17.50 10.57 -18.53
C ASP A 153 -15.98 10.33 -18.51
N ARG A 154 -15.20 11.41 -18.70
CA ARG A 154 -13.74 11.36 -18.81
C ARG A 154 -13.09 12.48 -18.02
N ILE A 155 -12.08 12.15 -17.22
CA ILE A 155 -11.31 13.12 -16.46
C ILE A 155 -9.85 13.05 -16.93
N GLU A 156 -9.34 14.17 -17.41
CA GLU A 156 -7.90 14.34 -17.68
C GLU A 156 -7.24 14.97 -16.45
N VAL A 157 -6.18 14.35 -15.96
CA VAL A 157 -5.49 14.73 -14.71
C VAL A 157 -4.06 15.12 -15.04
N GLU A 158 -3.60 16.29 -14.63
CA GLU A 158 -2.19 16.66 -14.79
C GLU A 158 -1.26 15.87 -13.84
N SER A 159 0.05 15.96 -14.05
CA SER A 159 1.02 15.25 -13.19
C SER A 159 1.14 15.82 -11.77
N CYS A 160 0.77 17.07 -11.54
CA CYS A 160 0.97 17.80 -10.27
C CYS A 160 2.42 17.73 -9.73
N GLY A 161 3.41 17.49 -10.60
CA GLY A 161 4.81 17.26 -10.24
C GLY A 161 5.19 15.79 -9.99
N HIS A 162 4.24 14.88 -9.79
CA HIS A 162 4.48 13.44 -9.63
C HIS A 162 3.32 12.61 -10.21
N ALA A 163 3.48 12.18 -11.48
CA ALA A 163 2.40 11.59 -12.27
C ALA A 163 1.83 10.29 -11.67
N GLU A 164 2.66 9.46 -11.05
CA GLU A 164 2.23 8.24 -10.36
C GLU A 164 1.28 8.54 -9.21
N SER A 165 1.55 9.58 -8.40
CA SER A 165 0.72 9.92 -7.25
C SER A 165 -0.58 10.61 -7.65
N ALA A 166 -0.56 11.37 -8.74
CA ALA A 166 -1.78 11.93 -9.33
C ALA A 166 -2.69 10.81 -9.86
N ALA A 167 -2.14 9.82 -10.56
CA ALA A 167 -2.88 8.65 -11.01
C ALA A 167 -3.43 7.81 -9.85
N GLU A 168 -2.62 7.59 -8.80
CA GLU A 168 -3.05 6.88 -7.59
C GLU A 168 -4.27 7.58 -6.97
N GLY A 169 -4.18 8.89 -6.73
CA GLY A 169 -5.28 9.69 -6.19
C GLY A 169 -6.53 9.63 -7.07
N ALA A 170 -6.39 9.86 -8.37
CA ALA A 170 -7.51 9.83 -9.30
C ALA A 170 -8.23 8.47 -9.32
N GLY A 171 -7.47 7.38 -9.42
CA GLY A 171 -8.01 6.01 -9.48
C GLY A 171 -8.64 5.54 -8.17
N LEU A 172 -8.08 5.93 -7.02
CA LEU A 172 -8.66 5.60 -5.71
C LEU A 172 -9.92 6.41 -5.41
N GLY A 173 -9.92 7.71 -5.73
CA GLY A 173 -11.03 8.60 -5.41
C GLY A 173 -12.32 8.25 -6.14
N VAL A 174 -12.25 7.91 -7.43
CA VAL A 174 -13.46 7.63 -8.23
C VAL A 174 -14.05 6.24 -8.02
N TRP A 175 -13.37 5.38 -7.25
CA TRP A 175 -13.83 4.03 -7.02
C TRP A 175 -14.95 4.00 -5.98
N ALA A 176 -15.99 3.20 -6.28
CA ALA A 176 -17.09 2.93 -5.35
C ALA A 176 -17.59 1.51 -5.56
N TYR A 177 -17.85 0.80 -4.46
CA TYR A 177 -18.52 -0.50 -4.52
C TYR A 177 -20.03 -0.30 -4.70
N GLN A 178 -20.55 -0.60 -5.90
CA GLN A 178 -21.95 -0.31 -6.24
C GLN A 178 -22.62 -1.40 -7.08
N GLU A 179 -22.00 -2.58 -7.16
CA GLU A 179 -22.48 -3.70 -7.99
C GLU A 179 -23.85 -4.22 -7.53
N LEU A 180 -24.14 -4.11 -6.23
CA LEU A 180 -25.41 -4.50 -5.62
C LEU A 180 -26.45 -3.37 -5.59
N ARG A 181 -26.04 -2.11 -5.85
CA ARG A 181 -26.99 -0.98 -5.98
C ARG A 181 -27.80 -1.09 -7.26
N ARG A 182 -29.02 -0.54 -7.26
CA ARG A 182 -29.87 -0.48 -8.45
C ARG A 182 -29.18 0.33 -9.54
N LYS A 183 -29.22 -0.12 -10.80
CA LYS A 183 -28.52 0.52 -11.93
C LYS A 183 -28.74 2.03 -12.06
N LYS A 184 -29.95 2.52 -11.75
CA LYS A 184 -30.31 3.95 -11.81
C LYS A 184 -29.72 4.81 -10.69
N ASP A 185 -29.29 4.19 -9.58
CA ASP A 185 -28.75 4.87 -8.40
C ASP A 185 -27.22 4.69 -8.32
N ARG A 186 -26.59 4.13 -9.38
CA ARG A 186 -25.15 4.01 -9.51
C ARG A 186 -24.57 5.30 -10.04
N ILE A 187 -23.39 5.66 -9.53
CA ILE A 187 -22.60 6.77 -10.02
C ILE A 187 -21.78 6.27 -11.22
N ALA A 188 -21.74 7.04 -12.29
CA ALA A 188 -20.88 6.70 -13.43
C ALA A 188 -19.41 6.84 -13.01
N VAL A 189 -18.62 5.78 -13.19
CA VAL A 189 -17.17 5.83 -12.91
C VAL A 189 -16.46 6.40 -14.16
N PRO A 190 -15.84 7.57 -14.08
CA PRO A 190 -15.18 8.20 -15.23
C PRO A 190 -13.93 7.42 -15.68
N THR A 191 -13.60 7.52 -16.96
CA THR A 191 -12.27 7.12 -17.46
C THR A 191 -11.23 8.18 -17.09
N ILE A 192 -10.11 7.75 -16.49
CA ILE A 192 -9.03 8.62 -16.06
C ILE A 192 -7.88 8.57 -17.08
N ASP A 193 -7.43 9.74 -17.53
CA ASP A 193 -6.29 9.89 -18.45
C ASP A 193 -5.31 10.98 -17.98
N LEU A 194 -4.07 10.89 -18.44
CA LEU A 194 -3.06 11.92 -18.19
C LEU A 194 -3.31 13.13 -19.10
N TYR A 195 -3.49 14.31 -18.51
CA TYR A 195 -3.46 15.56 -19.23
C TYR A 195 -2.02 15.88 -19.66
N THR A 196 -1.80 15.93 -20.98
CA THR A 196 -0.48 16.21 -21.55
C THR A 196 -0.58 17.14 -22.75
N THR A 197 0.45 17.95 -22.97
CA THR A 197 0.59 18.77 -24.17
C THR A 197 1.70 18.21 -25.07
N LYS A 198 1.54 18.34 -26.40
CA LYS A 198 2.42 17.68 -27.40
C LYS A 198 3.93 17.95 -27.23
N ASP A 199 4.29 19.06 -26.57
CA ASP A 199 5.67 19.51 -26.43
C ASP A 199 6.28 19.16 -25.06
N GLU A 200 5.56 18.42 -24.20
CA GLU A 200 5.92 18.21 -22.80
C GLU A 200 6.47 16.80 -22.57
N VAL A 201 7.64 16.74 -21.91
CA VAL A 201 8.18 15.48 -21.39
C VAL A 201 7.31 15.08 -20.20
N CYS A 202 6.41 14.14 -20.43
CA CYS A 202 5.48 13.65 -19.42
C CYS A 202 5.83 12.22 -19.00
N ASP A 203 5.72 11.95 -17.71
CA ASP A 203 5.93 10.62 -17.13
C ASP A 203 4.69 9.74 -17.31
N ILE A 204 4.43 9.35 -18.56
CA ILE A 204 3.31 8.49 -18.94
C ILE A 204 3.43 7.13 -18.25
N GLU A 205 4.66 6.64 -18.09
CA GLU A 205 4.92 5.34 -17.47
C GLU A 205 4.64 5.40 -15.96
N GLY A 206 5.07 6.45 -15.25
CA GLY A 206 4.70 6.68 -13.86
C GLY A 206 3.19 6.80 -13.67
N PHE A 207 2.49 7.54 -14.55
CA PHE A 207 1.02 7.61 -14.51
C PHE A 207 0.37 6.22 -14.69
N ARG A 208 0.87 5.42 -15.64
CA ARG A 208 0.41 4.03 -15.85
C ARG A 208 0.65 3.17 -14.62
N ILE A 209 1.82 3.28 -13.98
CA ILE A 209 2.14 2.56 -12.74
C ILE A 209 1.16 2.94 -11.64
N GLY A 210 0.88 4.24 -11.46
CA GLY A 210 -0.06 4.73 -10.46
C GLY A 210 -1.48 4.21 -10.64
N LEU A 211 -1.97 4.16 -11.89
CA LEU A 211 -3.27 3.56 -12.20
C LEU A 211 -3.31 2.05 -11.89
N GLN A 212 -2.23 1.31 -12.18
CA GLN A 212 -2.15 -0.13 -11.88
C GLN A 212 -2.15 -0.38 -10.37
N LYS A 213 -1.41 0.43 -9.63
CA LYS A 213 -1.39 0.41 -8.16
C LYS A 213 -2.79 0.71 -7.59
N ALA A 214 -3.44 1.79 -8.01
CA ALA A 214 -4.79 2.13 -7.54
C ALA A 214 -5.80 1.05 -7.89
N SER A 215 -5.74 0.51 -9.10
CA SER A 215 -6.57 -0.61 -9.52
C SER A 215 -6.37 -1.83 -8.61
N ALA A 216 -5.12 -2.19 -8.30
CA ALA A 216 -4.80 -3.29 -7.38
C ALA A 216 -5.44 -3.06 -6.00
N GLN A 217 -5.29 -1.88 -5.42
CA GLN A 217 -5.93 -1.58 -4.15
C GLN A 217 -7.45 -1.63 -4.21
N ASN A 218 -8.04 -1.11 -5.28
CA ASN A 218 -9.48 -1.17 -5.49
C ASN A 218 -9.99 -2.61 -5.66
N LEU A 219 -9.18 -3.55 -6.14
CA LEU A 219 -9.51 -4.98 -6.09
C LEU A 219 -9.54 -5.49 -4.64
N THR A 220 -8.56 -5.11 -3.82
CA THR A 220 -8.58 -5.44 -2.39
C THR A 220 -9.87 -4.95 -1.74
N ARG A 221 -10.21 -3.67 -1.95
CA ARG A 221 -11.43 -3.03 -1.43
C ARG A 221 -12.69 -3.73 -1.94
N GLN A 222 -12.73 -4.11 -3.22
CA GLN A 222 -13.85 -4.86 -3.78
C GLN A 222 -14.04 -6.19 -3.07
N LEU A 223 -12.98 -6.98 -2.88
CA LEU A 223 -13.08 -8.28 -2.22
C LEU A 223 -13.44 -8.14 -0.73
N GLN A 224 -12.96 -7.11 -0.03
CA GLN A 224 -13.33 -6.84 1.37
C GLN A 224 -14.80 -6.40 1.51
N GLU A 225 -15.32 -5.61 0.57
CA GLU A 225 -16.69 -5.09 0.63
C GLU A 225 -17.75 -6.10 0.20
N MET A 226 -17.38 -7.07 -0.64
CA MET A 226 -18.31 -8.09 -1.09
C MET A 226 -18.91 -8.86 0.11
N PRO A 227 -20.24 -8.97 0.20
CA PRO A 227 -20.88 -9.73 1.27
C PRO A 227 -20.41 -11.18 1.29
N ALA A 228 -20.14 -11.72 2.48
CA ALA A 228 -19.63 -13.08 2.64
C ALA A 228 -20.54 -14.18 2.07
N ASN A 229 -21.86 -13.95 2.05
CA ASN A 229 -22.81 -14.88 1.42
C ASN A 229 -22.70 -14.94 -0.12
N ILE A 230 -22.02 -13.97 -0.73
CA ILE A 230 -21.69 -13.94 -2.16
C ILE A 230 -20.23 -14.37 -2.37
N LEU A 231 -19.32 -13.87 -1.55
CA LEU A 231 -17.89 -14.15 -1.60
C LEU A 231 -17.49 -15.25 -0.60
N THR A 232 -18.05 -16.45 -0.77
CA THR A 232 -17.64 -17.64 0.00
C THR A 232 -16.22 -18.08 -0.40
N PRO A 233 -15.56 -19.01 0.34
CA PRO A 233 -14.24 -19.54 -0.05
C PRO A 233 -14.20 -20.02 -1.52
N THR A 234 -15.27 -20.69 -1.96
CA THR A 234 -15.42 -21.18 -3.34
C THR A 234 -15.54 -20.04 -4.34
N ALA A 235 -16.39 -19.06 -4.05
CA ALA A 235 -16.60 -17.91 -4.92
C ALA A 235 -15.37 -16.99 -4.98
N PHE A 236 -14.64 -16.87 -3.88
CA PHE A 236 -13.35 -16.17 -3.82
C PHE A 236 -12.34 -16.84 -4.76
N ALA A 237 -12.17 -18.17 -4.65
CA ALA A 237 -11.29 -18.93 -5.53
C ALA A 237 -11.63 -18.75 -7.02
N GLN A 238 -12.92 -18.79 -7.37
CA GLN A 238 -13.40 -18.55 -8.73
C GLN A 238 -13.07 -17.13 -9.21
N ASN A 239 -13.34 -16.11 -8.39
CA ASN A 239 -12.99 -14.72 -8.70
C ASN A 239 -11.48 -14.56 -8.97
N VAL A 240 -10.63 -15.17 -8.14
CA VAL A 240 -9.18 -15.09 -8.30
C VAL A 240 -8.74 -15.70 -9.63
N VAL A 241 -9.29 -16.85 -10.04
CA VAL A 241 -9.02 -17.46 -11.35
C VAL A 241 -9.40 -16.50 -12.49
N GLU A 242 -10.58 -15.90 -12.43
CA GLU A 242 -11.06 -14.98 -13.48
C GLU A 242 -10.22 -13.71 -13.62
N VAL A 243 -9.73 -13.19 -12.50
CA VAL A 243 -8.94 -11.96 -12.43
C VAL A 243 -7.47 -12.20 -12.80
N LEU A 244 -6.85 -13.28 -12.31
CA LEU A 244 -5.42 -13.49 -12.40
C LEU A 244 -4.98 -14.26 -13.66
N CYS A 245 -5.77 -15.21 -14.16
CA CYS A 245 -5.37 -16.00 -15.32
C CYS A 245 -5.17 -15.15 -16.59
N LYS A 246 -5.92 -14.04 -16.71
CA LYS A 246 -5.75 -13.07 -17.81
C LYS A 246 -4.42 -12.30 -17.71
N SER A 247 -3.79 -12.29 -16.54
CA SER A 247 -2.57 -11.55 -16.24
C SER A 247 -1.31 -12.41 -16.31
N GLY A 248 -1.40 -13.68 -16.70
CA GLY A 248 -0.25 -14.60 -16.80
C GLY A 248 0.19 -15.21 -15.46
N VAL A 249 -0.65 -15.15 -14.44
CA VAL A 249 -0.43 -15.83 -13.15
C VAL A 249 -1.11 -17.20 -13.19
N ASN A 250 -0.39 -18.26 -12.82
CA ASN A 250 -0.95 -19.59 -12.66
C ASN A 250 -1.68 -19.69 -11.31
N VAL A 251 -2.90 -20.23 -11.31
CA VAL A 251 -3.75 -20.36 -10.11
C VAL A 251 -4.11 -21.83 -9.94
N GLU A 252 -3.68 -22.41 -8.83
CA GLU A 252 -4.04 -23.77 -8.43
C GLU A 252 -5.04 -23.72 -7.28
N VAL A 253 -6.22 -24.30 -7.49
CA VAL A 253 -7.28 -24.41 -6.49
C VAL A 253 -7.21 -25.79 -5.84
N LYS A 254 -6.85 -25.85 -4.56
CA LYS A 254 -6.67 -27.10 -3.83
C LYS A 254 -7.80 -27.28 -2.84
N VAL A 255 -8.51 -28.40 -2.98
CA VAL A 255 -9.68 -28.73 -2.16
C VAL A 255 -9.28 -29.40 -0.84
N GLU A 256 -10.24 -29.54 0.07
CA GLU A 256 -10.07 -30.12 1.42
C GLU A 256 -9.22 -31.40 1.45
N GLY A 257 -9.49 -32.39 0.61
CA GLY A 257 -8.72 -33.66 0.59
C GLY A 257 -7.23 -33.48 0.27
N TRP A 258 -6.85 -32.42 -0.45
CA TRP A 258 -5.44 -32.06 -0.63
C TRP A 258 -4.84 -31.51 0.67
N ALA A 259 -5.54 -30.61 1.36
CA ALA A 259 -5.08 -30.07 2.64
C ALA A 259 -4.95 -31.16 3.72
N GLU A 260 -5.83 -32.17 3.71
CA GLU A 260 -5.71 -33.38 4.54
C GLU A 260 -4.43 -34.15 4.22
N SER A 261 -4.11 -34.34 2.94
CA SER A 261 -2.89 -35.02 2.50
C SER A 261 -1.61 -34.28 2.92
N GLN A 262 -1.69 -32.96 3.07
CA GLN A 262 -0.59 -32.11 3.56
C GLN A 262 -0.58 -31.98 5.10
N VAL A 263 -1.49 -32.66 5.81
CA VAL A 263 -1.57 -32.63 7.28
C VAL A 263 -1.82 -31.20 7.81
N MET A 264 -2.60 -30.41 7.09
CA MET A 264 -2.97 -29.03 7.47
C MET A 264 -4.12 -29.02 8.50
N ASN A 265 -3.93 -29.73 9.62
CA ASN A 265 -5.00 -29.94 10.59
C ASN A 265 -5.45 -28.65 11.28
N ALA A 266 -4.56 -27.66 11.46
CA ALA A 266 -4.91 -26.38 12.08
C ALA A 266 -5.85 -25.59 11.17
N PHE A 267 -5.52 -25.47 9.89
CA PHE A 267 -6.40 -24.88 8.87
C PHE A 267 -7.75 -25.60 8.76
N LEU A 268 -7.73 -26.93 8.62
CA LEU A 268 -8.94 -27.75 8.51
C LEU A 268 -9.82 -27.67 9.76
N SER A 269 -9.22 -27.54 10.94
CA SER A 269 -9.98 -27.44 12.20
C SER A 269 -10.84 -26.19 12.30
N VAL A 270 -10.45 -25.11 11.63
CA VAL A 270 -11.21 -23.86 11.57
C VAL A 270 -12.39 -24.00 10.61
N GLY A 271 -12.12 -24.44 9.37
CA GLY A 271 -13.12 -24.49 8.31
C GLY A 271 -14.20 -25.58 8.46
N LYS A 272 -13.92 -26.68 9.17
CA LYS A 272 -14.83 -27.84 9.30
C LYS A 272 -16.20 -27.55 9.90
N ALA A 273 -16.41 -26.37 10.49
CA ALA A 273 -17.68 -25.95 11.05
C ALA A 273 -18.68 -25.47 9.99
N SER A 274 -18.17 -24.90 8.89
CA SER A 274 -18.98 -24.32 7.82
C SER A 274 -19.53 -25.41 6.89
N CYS A 275 -20.60 -25.07 6.17
CA CYS A 275 -21.05 -25.82 5.01
C CYS A 275 -20.23 -25.47 3.75
N GLU A 276 -19.55 -24.32 3.75
CA GLU A 276 -18.61 -23.96 2.69
C GLU A 276 -17.27 -24.67 2.91
N PRO A 277 -16.79 -25.44 1.93
CA PRO A 277 -15.57 -26.23 2.09
C PRO A 277 -14.32 -25.34 2.19
N PRO A 278 -13.33 -25.71 3.02
CA PRO A 278 -12.05 -25.03 3.04
C PRO A 278 -11.32 -25.23 1.71
N ILE A 279 -10.73 -24.15 1.19
CA ILE A 279 -9.97 -24.13 -0.06
C ILE A 279 -8.60 -23.53 0.19
N PHE A 280 -7.57 -24.12 -0.39
CA PHE A 280 -6.22 -23.58 -0.37
C PHE A 280 -5.83 -23.13 -1.78
N LEU A 281 -5.56 -21.85 -1.97
CA LEU A 281 -5.07 -21.32 -3.26
C LEU A 281 -3.55 -21.23 -3.26
N GLU A 282 -2.96 -21.68 -4.37
CA GLU A 282 -1.56 -21.42 -4.70
C GLU A 282 -1.47 -20.62 -6.01
N LEU A 283 -0.87 -19.44 -5.91
CA LEU A 283 -0.63 -18.52 -7.03
C LEU A 283 0.84 -18.58 -7.42
N SER A 284 1.13 -18.56 -8.72
CA SER A 284 2.50 -18.64 -9.21
C SER A 284 2.72 -17.65 -10.35
N TYR A 285 3.70 -16.77 -10.17
CA TYR A 285 4.15 -15.83 -11.19
C TYR A 285 5.66 -15.98 -11.37
N TYR A 286 6.09 -16.11 -12.63
CA TYR A 286 7.48 -16.27 -13.01
C TYR A 286 7.92 -15.08 -13.87
N GLY A 287 8.43 -14.04 -13.22
CA GLY A 287 9.02 -12.88 -13.88
C GLY A 287 10.48 -13.07 -14.30
N THR A 288 11.15 -14.11 -13.78
CA THR A 288 12.55 -14.43 -14.08
C THR A 288 12.73 -15.92 -14.42
N SER A 289 13.96 -16.43 -14.31
CA SER A 289 14.26 -17.85 -14.46
C SER A 289 13.52 -18.68 -13.41
N ALA A 290 12.90 -19.79 -13.82
CA ALA A 290 12.15 -20.68 -12.91
C ALA A 290 13.00 -21.30 -11.78
N ASN A 291 14.34 -21.28 -11.91
CA ASN A 291 15.27 -21.79 -10.90
C ASN A 291 15.55 -20.77 -9.78
N GLU A 292 15.18 -19.52 -9.99
CA GLU A 292 15.39 -18.48 -9.01
C GLU A 292 14.38 -18.59 -7.86
N ARG A 293 14.91 -18.53 -6.62
CA ARG A 293 14.10 -18.68 -5.41
C ARG A 293 13.00 -17.60 -5.37
N PRO A 294 11.73 -17.97 -5.10
CA PRO A 294 10.64 -17.00 -5.10
C PRO A 294 10.57 -16.22 -3.78
N ILE A 295 9.89 -15.07 -3.82
CA ILE A 295 9.31 -14.45 -2.63
C ILE A 295 7.94 -15.11 -2.39
N VAL A 296 7.68 -15.55 -1.17
CA VAL A 296 6.40 -16.16 -0.79
C VAL A 296 5.56 -15.11 -0.07
N LEU A 297 4.37 -14.85 -0.62
CA LEU A 297 3.34 -14.00 -0.03
C LEU A 297 2.24 -14.90 0.54
N ILE A 298 1.89 -14.71 1.80
CA ILE A 298 0.84 -15.49 2.47
C ILE A 298 -0.26 -14.54 2.90
N GLY A 299 -1.51 -14.83 2.51
CA GLY A 299 -2.66 -14.00 2.86
C GLY A 299 -3.66 -14.80 3.65
N GLN A 300 -3.94 -14.40 4.89
CA GLN A 300 -5.03 -14.98 5.67
C GLN A 300 -6.38 -14.68 4.97
N GLY A 301 -7.23 -15.70 4.90
CA GLY A 301 -8.42 -15.71 4.04
C GLY A 301 -9.68 -16.21 4.74
N ILE A 302 -10.02 -15.67 5.91
CA ILE A 302 -11.29 -15.98 6.56
C ILE A 302 -12.40 -15.15 5.91
N THR A 303 -13.15 -15.76 5.01
CA THR A 303 -14.21 -15.07 4.24
C THR A 303 -15.38 -14.58 5.10
N TYR A 304 -15.57 -15.18 6.27
CA TYR A 304 -16.42 -14.66 7.32
C TYR A 304 -16.01 -15.20 8.68
N ASP A 305 -15.91 -14.29 9.65
CA ASP A 305 -15.51 -14.62 11.02
C ASP A 305 -16.58 -14.21 12.05
N CYS A 306 -17.26 -15.19 12.64
CA CYS A 306 -18.14 -14.96 13.78
C CYS A 306 -17.47 -15.21 15.14
N GLY A 307 -16.23 -15.70 15.15
CA GLY A 307 -15.43 -16.09 16.32
C GLY A 307 -15.63 -17.56 16.74
N GLY A 308 -16.39 -18.35 15.98
CA GLY A 308 -16.79 -19.71 16.35
C GLY A 308 -17.53 -19.74 17.70
N LEU A 309 -17.13 -20.64 18.61
CA LEU A 309 -17.73 -20.76 19.95
C LEU A 309 -17.38 -19.58 20.87
N CYS A 310 -16.29 -18.87 20.61
CA CYS A 310 -15.92 -17.60 21.22
C CYS A 310 -16.57 -16.43 20.46
N LEU A 311 -17.90 -16.44 20.36
CA LEU A 311 -18.68 -15.53 19.52
C LEU A 311 -18.30 -14.06 19.71
N LYS A 312 -18.05 -13.36 18.59
CA LYS A 312 -17.82 -11.92 18.59
C LYS A 312 -19.07 -11.15 19.00
N ARG A 313 -18.86 -9.91 19.45
CA ARG A 313 -19.95 -8.98 19.71
C ARG A 313 -20.64 -8.55 18.41
N LYS A 314 -21.93 -8.22 18.49
CA LYS A 314 -22.78 -7.89 17.34
C LYS A 314 -22.18 -6.83 16.43
N GLU A 315 -21.59 -5.79 17.01
CA GLU A 315 -21.06 -4.63 16.30
C GLU A 315 -19.89 -5.02 15.39
N LYS A 316 -19.10 -6.03 15.81
CA LYS A 316 -17.99 -6.55 15.02
C LYS A 316 -18.45 -7.42 13.88
N LEU A 317 -19.49 -8.22 14.07
CA LEU A 317 -19.96 -9.20 13.08
C LEU A 317 -20.28 -8.59 11.71
N TYR A 318 -20.64 -7.30 11.65
CA TYR A 318 -20.93 -6.60 10.41
C TYR A 318 -19.69 -6.47 9.51
N VAL A 319 -18.54 -6.12 10.09
CA VAL A 319 -17.29 -5.85 9.34
C VAL A 319 -16.44 -7.10 9.09
N MET A 320 -16.79 -8.24 9.68
CA MET A 320 -16.01 -9.50 9.54
C MET A 320 -16.14 -10.19 8.18
N ARG A 321 -16.88 -9.61 7.24
CA ARG A 321 -16.73 -9.95 5.81
C ARG A 321 -15.35 -9.56 5.27
N GLY A 322 -14.72 -8.55 5.86
CA GLY A 322 -13.39 -8.07 5.52
C GLY A 322 -12.25 -8.89 6.15
N ASP A 323 -12.55 -9.93 6.94
CA ASP A 323 -11.54 -10.76 7.62
C ASP A 323 -10.76 -11.68 6.67
N MET A 324 -10.75 -11.35 5.38
CA MET A 324 -9.95 -11.96 4.32
C MET A 324 -9.04 -10.92 3.65
N THR A 325 -8.80 -9.80 4.33
CA THR A 325 -7.97 -8.69 3.83
C THR A 325 -6.58 -9.16 3.43
N GLY A 326 -5.97 -10.07 4.19
CA GLY A 326 -4.65 -10.63 3.84
C GLY A 326 -4.66 -11.31 2.48
N ALA A 327 -5.65 -12.18 2.24
CA ALA A 327 -5.89 -12.85 0.97
C ALA A 327 -6.11 -11.84 -0.17
N ALA A 328 -6.96 -10.83 0.06
CA ALA A 328 -7.28 -9.80 -0.91
C ALA A 328 -6.04 -9.02 -1.35
N VAL A 329 -5.18 -8.62 -0.39
CA VAL A 329 -3.93 -7.91 -0.66
C VAL A 329 -2.96 -8.78 -1.46
N VAL A 330 -2.81 -10.07 -1.12
CA VAL A 330 -1.93 -10.98 -1.88
C VAL A 330 -2.39 -11.14 -3.32
N VAL A 331 -3.71 -11.30 -3.55
CA VAL A 331 -4.28 -11.39 -4.91
C VAL A 331 -4.02 -10.10 -5.69
N ALA A 332 -4.31 -8.94 -5.08
CA ALA A 332 -4.11 -7.64 -5.69
C ALA A 332 -2.63 -7.38 -6.03
N ALA A 333 -1.72 -7.68 -5.10
CA ALA A 333 -0.28 -7.55 -5.30
C ALA A 333 0.18 -8.45 -6.47
N CYS A 334 -0.23 -9.72 -6.51
CA CYS A 334 0.10 -10.62 -7.61
C CYS A 334 -0.39 -10.08 -8.97
N ARG A 335 -1.60 -9.51 -9.01
CA ARG A 335 -2.14 -8.88 -10.22
C ARG A 335 -1.30 -7.70 -10.68
N ALA A 336 -0.92 -6.82 -9.76
CA ALA A 336 -0.11 -5.65 -10.05
C ALA A 336 1.30 -6.02 -10.54
N ILE A 337 1.94 -6.96 -9.85
CA ILE A 337 3.29 -7.47 -10.19
C ILE A 337 3.29 -8.02 -11.62
N ALA A 338 2.27 -8.82 -11.97
CA ALA A 338 2.16 -9.39 -13.30
C ALA A 338 1.82 -8.34 -14.38
N ALA A 339 0.92 -7.38 -14.08
CA ALA A 339 0.58 -6.28 -14.98
C ALA A 339 1.76 -5.32 -15.24
N LEU A 340 2.61 -5.12 -14.24
CA LEU A 340 3.85 -4.34 -14.35
C LEU A 340 5.02 -5.15 -14.90
N ARG A 341 4.86 -6.47 -15.06
CA ARG A 341 5.89 -7.41 -15.54
C ARG A 341 7.18 -7.31 -14.75
N LEU A 342 7.07 -7.25 -13.42
CA LEU A 342 8.25 -7.14 -12.57
C LEU A 342 9.12 -8.40 -12.72
N PRO A 343 10.46 -8.25 -12.77
CA PRO A 343 11.39 -9.36 -12.95
C PRO A 343 11.63 -10.06 -11.60
N VAL A 344 10.60 -10.71 -11.05
CA VAL A 344 10.68 -11.52 -9.82
C VAL A 344 9.82 -12.77 -9.90
N ASN A 345 10.20 -13.81 -9.17
CA ASN A 345 9.34 -14.99 -8.96
C ASN A 345 8.52 -14.83 -7.68
N ILE A 346 7.20 -15.00 -7.78
CA ILE A 346 6.27 -14.86 -6.66
C ILE A 346 5.45 -16.14 -6.48
N ARG A 347 5.29 -16.55 -5.22
CA ARG A 347 4.31 -17.56 -4.82
C ARG A 347 3.31 -16.96 -3.83
N GLY A 348 2.04 -16.94 -4.19
CA GLY A 348 0.96 -16.53 -3.29
C GLY A 348 0.31 -17.76 -2.65
N LEU A 349 0.20 -17.82 -1.33
CA LEU A 349 -0.44 -18.91 -0.60
C LEU A 349 -1.61 -18.35 0.21
N ILE A 350 -2.80 -18.86 -0.02
CA ILE A 350 -4.02 -18.30 0.59
C ILE A 350 -4.90 -19.45 1.13
N PRO A 351 -4.89 -19.69 2.45
CA PRO A 351 -5.88 -20.56 3.09
C PRO A 351 -7.23 -19.83 3.20
N LEU A 352 -8.27 -20.36 2.56
CA LEU A 352 -9.63 -19.83 2.57
C LEU A 352 -10.58 -20.74 3.36
N CYS A 353 -11.26 -20.17 4.33
CA CYS A 353 -12.38 -20.83 5.02
C CYS A 353 -13.30 -19.80 5.69
N GLU A 354 -14.28 -20.28 6.45
CA GLU A 354 -15.12 -19.47 7.33
C GLU A 354 -14.92 -19.93 8.78
N ASN A 355 -14.94 -19.00 9.73
CA ASN A 355 -14.97 -19.29 11.15
C ASN A 355 -16.38 -19.07 11.72
N VAL A 356 -17.21 -20.11 11.59
CA VAL A 356 -18.63 -20.09 11.98
C VAL A 356 -18.98 -21.10 13.08
N MET A 357 -20.13 -20.91 13.71
CA MET A 357 -20.70 -21.89 14.62
C MET A 357 -21.48 -22.97 13.86
N GLY A 358 -21.09 -24.22 14.04
CA GLY A 358 -21.74 -25.40 13.47
C GLY A 358 -21.55 -26.64 14.34
N CYS A 359 -22.17 -27.75 13.95
CA CYS A 359 -22.09 -29.00 14.72
C CYS A 359 -20.66 -29.53 14.88
N ASN A 360 -19.79 -29.19 13.93
CA ASN A 360 -18.39 -29.61 13.87
C ASN A 360 -17.40 -28.53 14.31
N SER A 361 -17.85 -27.42 14.91
CA SER A 361 -16.94 -26.38 15.41
C SER A 361 -15.88 -26.96 16.35
N PHE A 362 -14.65 -26.56 16.11
CA PHE A 362 -13.55 -26.77 17.06
C PHE A 362 -13.82 -25.98 18.35
N ARG A 363 -13.25 -26.47 19.46
CA ARG A 363 -13.61 -26.03 20.80
C ARG A 363 -12.41 -25.48 21.54
N SER A 364 -12.65 -24.51 22.42
CA SER A 364 -11.67 -24.14 23.43
C SER A 364 -11.31 -25.36 24.28
N GLY A 365 -10.02 -25.68 24.33
CA GLY A 365 -9.47 -26.87 24.98
C GLY A 365 -9.04 -27.96 24.01
N ASP A 366 -9.48 -27.91 22.74
CA ASP A 366 -9.01 -28.84 21.71
C ASP A 366 -7.50 -28.65 21.47
N THR A 367 -6.84 -29.74 21.06
CA THR A 367 -5.44 -29.73 20.64
C THR A 367 -5.35 -30.19 19.19
N VAL A 368 -4.63 -29.43 18.37
CA VAL A 368 -4.42 -29.71 16.95
C VAL A 368 -2.95 -29.94 16.68
N LYS A 369 -2.63 -30.97 15.88
CA LYS A 369 -1.26 -31.34 15.54
C LYS A 369 -0.88 -30.81 14.16
N CYS A 370 0.19 -30.03 14.05
CA CYS A 370 0.67 -29.44 12.80
C CYS A 370 1.62 -30.39 12.04
N MET A 371 1.93 -30.04 10.79
CA MET A 371 2.87 -30.80 9.93
C MET A 371 4.26 -30.97 10.55
N ASN A 372 4.76 -29.96 11.29
CA ASN A 372 6.06 -30.04 11.98
C ASN A 372 6.03 -30.88 13.29
N GLY A 373 4.90 -31.50 13.60
CA GLY A 373 4.71 -32.31 14.81
C GLY A 373 4.35 -31.53 16.07
N LYS A 374 4.39 -30.18 16.04
CA LYS A 374 3.96 -29.34 17.18
C LYS A 374 2.46 -29.47 17.43
N HIS A 375 2.09 -29.46 18.71
CA HIS A 375 0.71 -29.43 19.16
C HIS A 375 0.30 -28.01 19.55
N ILE A 376 -0.76 -27.51 18.93
CA ILE A 376 -1.40 -26.25 19.28
C ILE A 376 -2.59 -26.53 20.19
N LYS A 377 -2.63 -25.91 21.36
CA LYS A 377 -3.84 -25.84 22.18
C LYS A 377 -4.68 -24.64 21.77
N VAL A 378 -5.93 -24.91 21.39
CA VAL A 378 -6.93 -23.89 21.09
C VAL A 378 -7.45 -23.35 22.42
N GLN A 379 -7.13 -22.10 22.75
CA GLN A 379 -7.68 -21.40 23.92
C GLN A 379 -8.91 -20.58 23.54
N GLY A 380 -8.86 -19.87 22.42
CA GLY A 380 -9.99 -19.12 21.88
C GLY A 380 -10.21 -19.49 20.41
N THR A 381 -11.45 -19.71 20.01
CA THR A 381 -11.81 -20.00 18.61
C THR A 381 -11.92 -18.74 17.75
N ASP A 382 -11.92 -17.56 18.37
CA ASP A 382 -11.86 -16.20 17.78
C ASP A 382 -10.41 -15.73 17.57
N HIS A 383 -9.47 -16.69 17.51
CA HIS A 383 -8.03 -16.51 17.27
C HIS A 383 -7.59 -17.64 16.32
N GLU A 384 -8.38 -17.83 15.29
CA GLU A 384 -8.24 -18.84 14.24
C GLU A 384 -7.27 -18.41 13.16
N ASP A 385 -7.07 -17.11 12.95
CA ASP A 385 -6.22 -16.56 11.90
C ASP A 385 -4.80 -17.13 11.99
N VAL A 386 -4.28 -17.16 13.21
CA VAL A 386 -2.96 -17.72 13.49
C VAL A 386 -2.91 -19.23 13.24
N LEU A 387 -4.04 -19.95 13.38
CA LEU A 387 -4.13 -21.38 13.07
C LEU A 387 -4.06 -21.64 11.57
N VAL A 388 -4.82 -20.87 10.76
CA VAL A 388 -4.80 -21.02 9.30
C VAL A 388 -3.45 -20.60 8.70
N LEU A 389 -2.82 -19.57 9.25
CA LEU A 389 -1.50 -19.12 8.85
C LEU A 389 -0.39 -20.10 9.27
N ALA A 390 -0.49 -20.76 10.42
CA ALA A 390 0.55 -21.68 10.90
C ALA A 390 0.85 -22.82 9.92
N ASP A 391 -0.18 -23.51 9.42
CA ASP A 391 0.00 -24.58 8.44
C ASP A 391 0.52 -24.04 7.10
N THR A 392 0.10 -22.83 6.72
CA THR A 392 0.53 -22.19 5.48
C THR A 392 2.00 -21.76 5.53
N LEU A 393 2.46 -21.23 6.66
CA LEU A 393 3.86 -20.90 6.92
C LEU A 393 4.75 -22.14 6.86
N LEU A 394 4.28 -23.26 7.42
CA LEU A 394 5.00 -24.52 7.31
C LEU A 394 5.05 -25.04 5.86
N TYR A 395 3.96 -24.91 5.11
CA TYR A 395 3.91 -25.32 3.70
C TYR A 395 4.85 -24.50 2.81
N ALA A 396 5.05 -23.21 3.13
CA ALA A 396 5.92 -22.31 2.37
C ALA A 396 7.38 -22.81 2.23
N GLN A 397 7.85 -23.65 3.15
CA GLN A 397 9.20 -24.23 3.09
C GLN A 397 9.47 -25.03 1.81
N ASN A 398 8.41 -25.59 1.20
CA ASN A 398 8.51 -26.42 0.00
C ASN A 398 9.04 -25.65 -1.23
N PHE A 399 9.00 -24.32 -1.18
CA PHE A 399 9.45 -23.45 -2.27
C PHE A 399 10.85 -22.87 -2.08
N CYS A 400 11.53 -23.19 -0.96
CA CYS A 400 12.84 -22.61 -0.61
C CYS A 400 12.88 -21.06 -0.80
N PRO A 401 11.98 -20.30 -0.13
CA PRO A 401 11.81 -18.88 -0.40
C PRO A 401 13.06 -18.03 -0.12
N LYS A 402 13.16 -16.88 -0.80
CA LYS A 402 14.10 -15.81 -0.44
C LYS A 402 13.68 -15.16 0.88
N CYS A 403 12.41 -14.77 0.95
CA CYS A 403 11.75 -14.30 2.15
C CYS A 403 10.28 -14.70 2.13
N ILE A 404 9.67 -14.69 3.32
CA ILE A 404 8.24 -14.94 3.53
C ILE A 404 7.62 -13.66 4.08
N VAL A 405 6.59 -13.17 3.41
CA VAL A 405 5.77 -12.06 3.91
C VAL A 405 4.36 -12.58 4.08
N ASP A 406 3.88 -12.67 5.32
CA ASP A 406 2.50 -13.02 5.60
C ASP A 406 1.72 -11.79 6.07
N ILE A 407 0.44 -11.78 5.70
CA ILE A 407 -0.47 -10.67 5.89
C ILE A 407 -1.75 -11.24 6.49
N GLY A 408 -2.18 -10.67 7.61
CA GLY A 408 -3.43 -11.09 8.25
C GLY A 408 -4.08 -10.01 9.08
N THR A 409 -5.32 -10.29 9.47
CA THR A 409 -6.15 -9.49 10.37
C THR A 409 -6.22 -10.14 11.75
N THR A 410 -5.08 -10.61 12.26
CA THR A 410 -5.00 -11.55 13.40
C THR A 410 -5.29 -10.93 14.77
N SER A 411 -5.37 -9.60 14.87
CA SER A 411 -5.59 -8.95 16.16
C SER A 411 -6.33 -7.62 16.09
N TRP A 412 -7.62 -7.68 16.45
CA TRP A 412 -8.45 -6.48 16.69
C TRP A 412 -7.87 -5.51 17.73
N SER A 413 -6.96 -5.96 18.60
CA SER A 413 -6.28 -5.07 19.55
C SER A 413 -5.41 -4.01 18.87
N MET A 414 -5.11 -4.15 17.57
CA MET A 414 -4.39 -3.14 16.81
C MET A 414 -5.15 -1.83 16.67
N HIS A 415 -6.49 -1.83 16.57
CA HIS A 415 -7.28 -0.59 16.58
C HIS A 415 -7.03 0.23 17.87
N HIS A 416 -6.82 -0.46 19.00
CA HIS A 416 -6.51 0.21 20.27
C HIS A 416 -5.03 0.60 20.38
N THR A 417 -4.16 0.01 19.56
CA THR A 417 -2.70 0.19 19.63
C THR A 417 -2.24 1.33 18.72
N LEU A 418 -2.66 1.31 17.45
CA LEU A 418 -2.24 2.27 16.42
C LEU A 418 -3.40 3.04 15.77
N GLY A 419 -4.66 2.78 16.16
CA GLY A 419 -5.81 3.37 15.47
C GLY A 419 -5.82 2.96 13.99
N GLU A 420 -6.24 3.86 13.10
CA GLU A 420 -6.19 3.66 11.63
C GLU A 420 -4.88 4.22 11.01
N ALA A 421 -3.92 4.63 11.84
CA ALA A 421 -2.79 5.44 11.37
C ALA A 421 -1.74 4.64 10.58
N ALA A 422 -1.46 3.40 10.98
CA ALA A 422 -0.41 2.57 10.42
C ALA A 422 -0.65 1.07 10.69
N CYS A 423 -0.13 0.21 9.81
CA CYS A 423 -0.11 -1.24 10.04
C CYS A 423 0.94 -1.64 11.07
N GLY A 424 0.66 -2.74 11.79
CA GLY A 424 1.65 -3.35 12.67
C GLY A 424 2.57 -4.27 11.87
N VAL A 425 3.89 -4.09 11.98
CA VAL A 425 4.86 -4.98 11.33
C VAL A 425 5.72 -5.69 12.35
N PHE A 426 5.81 -7.01 12.22
CA PHE A 426 6.64 -7.89 13.03
C PHE A 426 7.62 -8.61 12.12
N THR A 427 8.92 -8.48 12.34
CA THR A 427 9.92 -9.12 11.48
C THR A 427 11.17 -9.55 12.23
N ASN A 428 11.72 -10.68 11.81
CA ASN A 428 13.00 -11.21 12.29
C ASN A 428 14.21 -10.65 11.50
N SER A 429 13.96 -9.84 10.47
CA SER A 429 14.96 -9.33 9.54
C SER A 429 14.97 -7.80 9.53
N GLU A 430 16.13 -7.22 9.80
CA GLU A 430 16.31 -5.77 9.70
C GLU A 430 16.20 -5.27 8.25
N ILE A 431 16.65 -6.09 7.29
CA ILE A 431 16.61 -5.76 5.86
C ILE A 431 15.15 -5.60 5.41
N LEU A 432 14.29 -6.57 5.76
CA LEU A 432 12.86 -6.50 5.42
C LEU A 432 12.20 -5.28 6.09
N TRP A 433 12.56 -4.98 7.34
CA TRP A 433 12.04 -3.79 8.04
C TRP A 433 12.40 -2.49 7.31
N GLN A 434 13.65 -2.30 6.90
CA GLN A 434 14.05 -1.07 6.21
C GLN A 434 13.36 -0.95 4.84
N GLN A 435 13.18 -2.06 4.13
CA GLN A 435 12.48 -2.08 2.84
C GLN A 435 11.00 -1.69 2.96
N ILE A 436 10.24 -2.30 3.88
CA ILE A 436 8.83 -1.92 4.11
C ILE A 436 8.71 -0.50 4.65
N LYS A 437 9.64 -0.06 5.49
CA LYS A 437 9.67 1.32 5.97
C LYS A 437 9.91 2.30 4.82
N HIS A 438 10.83 2.02 3.90
CA HIS A 438 11.06 2.89 2.75
C HIS A 438 9.89 2.89 1.76
N ALA A 439 9.25 1.74 1.54
CA ALA A 439 8.04 1.64 0.72
C ALA A 439 6.91 2.50 1.32
N SER A 440 6.59 2.32 2.60
CA SER A 440 5.56 3.08 3.31
C SER A 440 5.76 4.60 3.26
N MET A 441 7.02 5.05 3.32
CA MET A 441 7.35 6.47 3.17
C MET A 441 6.92 7.04 1.81
N HIS A 442 7.07 6.26 0.73
CA HIS A 442 6.74 6.70 -0.63
C HIS A 442 5.26 6.53 -0.99
N THR A 443 4.63 5.47 -0.52
CA THR A 443 3.21 5.18 -0.73
C THR A 443 2.30 6.04 0.13
N GLY A 444 2.80 6.54 1.26
CA GLY A 444 2.00 7.25 2.27
C GLY A 444 1.09 6.33 3.08
N ASP A 445 1.22 5.02 2.87
CA ASP A 445 0.56 3.94 3.60
C ASP A 445 1.53 3.48 4.68
N ARG A 446 1.24 3.79 5.94
CA ARG A 446 2.26 3.78 7.00
C ARG A 446 2.40 2.40 7.61
N VAL A 447 3.63 2.02 7.94
CA VAL A 447 3.91 0.88 8.80
C VAL A 447 4.62 1.26 10.07
N TRP A 448 4.37 0.51 11.14
CA TRP A 448 5.05 0.67 12.43
C TRP A 448 5.57 -0.66 12.95
N ARG A 449 6.85 -0.69 13.33
CA ARG A 449 7.48 -1.91 13.85
C ARG A 449 7.03 -2.18 15.28
N LEU A 450 6.53 -3.39 15.50
CA LEU A 450 6.20 -3.91 16.82
C LEU A 450 7.18 -5.00 17.26
N PRO A 451 7.35 -5.20 18.59
CA PRO A 451 8.40 -6.06 19.12
C PRO A 451 8.10 -7.57 19.00
N LEU A 452 9.08 -8.33 18.49
CA LEU A 452 9.11 -9.81 18.51
C LEU A 452 9.98 -10.35 19.66
N TRP A 453 9.69 -9.94 20.90
CA TRP A 453 10.49 -10.32 22.05
C TRP A 453 10.19 -11.72 22.57
N ASN A 454 11.20 -12.36 23.19
CA ASN A 454 11.04 -13.66 23.83
C ASN A 454 10.02 -13.65 25.00
N TYR A 455 9.73 -12.47 25.55
CA TYR A 455 8.65 -12.27 26.51
C TYR A 455 7.30 -12.78 25.97
N TYR A 456 6.94 -12.43 24.73
CA TYR A 456 5.67 -12.84 24.11
C TYR A 456 5.70 -14.30 23.69
N THR A 457 6.84 -14.79 23.20
CA THR A 457 7.02 -16.22 22.87
C THR A 457 6.81 -17.09 24.10
N THR A 458 7.40 -16.70 25.23
CA THR A 458 7.20 -17.42 26.51
C THR A 458 5.71 -17.46 26.87
N GLN A 459 4.95 -16.39 26.62
CA GLN A 459 3.52 -16.38 26.93
C GLN A 459 2.70 -17.36 26.09
N VAL A 460 3.09 -17.64 24.85
CA VAL A 460 2.38 -18.60 23.99
C VAL A 460 2.88 -20.04 24.20
N THR A 461 4.13 -20.24 24.63
CA THR A 461 4.75 -21.58 24.81
C THR A 461 4.77 -22.11 26.24
N SER A 462 4.49 -21.30 27.26
CA SER A 462 4.53 -21.74 28.69
C SER A 462 3.39 -22.69 29.10
N GLY A 463 2.65 -23.27 28.15
CA GLY A 463 1.58 -24.21 28.42
C GLY A 463 2.13 -25.58 28.84
N MET A 464 1.52 -26.22 29.84
CA MET A 464 1.93 -27.57 30.25
C MET A 464 1.37 -28.68 29.34
N SER A 465 0.27 -28.42 28.63
CA SER A 465 -0.52 -29.46 27.94
C SER A 465 -0.31 -29.53 26.42
N ALA A 466 0.41 -28.57 25.83
CA ALA A 466 0.69 -28.49 24.39
C ALA A 466 1.91 -27.58 24.18
N ASP A 467 2.54 -27.68 23.01
CA ASP A 467 3.77 -26.93 22.70
C ASP A 467 3.51 -25.42 22.55
N VAL A 468 2.37 -25.06 21.95
CA VAL A 468 2.01 -23.67 21.68
C VAL A 468 0.51 -23.45 21.95
N GLN A 469 0.13 -22.25 22.37
CA GLN A 469 -1.27 -21.83 22.61
C GLN A 469 -1.63 -20.65 21.72
N ASN A 470 -2.76 -20.70 21.01
CA ASN A 470 -3.13 -19.67 20.02
C ASN A 470 -3.54 -18.30 20.62
N PHE A 471 -3.84 -18.23 21.92
CA PHE A 471 -4.13 -16.97 22.62
C PHE A 471 -2.98 -16.50 23.54
N GLY A 472 -2.31 -17.46 24.18
CA GLY A 472 -1.22 -17.24 25.12
C GLY A 472 -1.69 -16.69 26.48
N ILE A 473 -0.85 -16.82 27.51
CA ILE A 473 -1.14 -16.33 28.86
C ILE A 473 -1.00 -14.80 28.96
N GLY A 474 -1.54 -14.21 30.03
CA GLY A 474 -1.44 -12.78 30.30
C GLY A 474 -2.49 -11.92 29.58
N ARG A 475 -2.71 -10.69 30.09
CA ARG A 475 -3.80 -9.79 29.67
C ARG A 475 -3.46 -8.87 28.48
N GLY A 476 -2.19 -8.51 28.30
CA GLY A 476 -1.75 -7.50 27.33
C GLY A 476 -0.99 -8.08 26.13
N GLY A 477 -0.66 -7.19 25.18
CA GLY A 477 0.25 -7.51 24.06
C GLY A 477 -0.30 -8.52 23.05
N LYS A 478 -1.62 -8.54 22.80
CA LYS A 478 -2.24 -9.54 21.90
C LYS A 478 -1.61 -9.57 20.49
N PRO A 479 -1.38 -8.43 19.80
CA PRO A 479 -0.75 -8.47 18.48
C PRO A 479 0.65 -9.09 18.55
N CYS A 480 1.44 -8.74 19.57
CA CYS A 480 2.77 -9.30 19.78
C CYS A 480 2.74 -10.81 20.11
N LYS A 481 1.71 -11.28 20.82
CA LYS A 481 1.50 -12.71 21.09
C LYS A 481 1.11 -13.48 19.83
N ALA A 482 0.23 -12.92 18.99
CA ALA A 482 -0.13 -13.51 17.69
C ALA A 482 1.09 -13.64 16.78
N ALA A 483 1.88 -12.58 16.64
CA ALA A 483 3.13 -12.63 15.87
C ALA A 483 4.16 -13.60 16.49
N ALA A 484 4.27 -13.64 17.83
CA ALA A 484 5.13 -14.61 18.51
C ALA A 484 4.68 -16.06 18.32
N PHE A 485 3.37 -16.31 18.21
CA PHE A 485 2.80 -17.59 17.85
C PHE A 485 3.19 -17.97 16.42
N LEU A 486 2.97 -17.09 15.44
CA LEU A 486 3.31 -17.34 14.03
C LEU A 486 4.80 -17.66 13.86
N ARG A 487 5.67 -16.96 14.61
CA ARG A 487 7.12 -17.20 14.61
C ARG A 487 7.50 -18.66 14.92
N GLU A 488 6.70 -19.38 15.69
CA GLU A 488 6.94 -20.79 16.02
C GLU A 488 6.72 -21.75 14.83
N PHE A 489 6.09 -21.27 13.76
CA PHE A 489 5.75 -22.01 12.55
C PHE A 489 6.52 -21.52 11.32
N VAL A 490 7.36 -20.49 11.47
CA VAL A 490 8.26 -20.04 10.41
C VAL A 490 9.38 -21.07 10.25
N PRO A 491 9.54 -21.69 9.07
CA PRO A 491 10.47 -22.79 8.88
C PRO A 491 11.94 -22.33 9.00
N CYS A 492 12.35 -21.37 8.15
CA CYS A 492 13.65 -20.72 8.18
C CYS A 492 13.66 -19.48 7.27
N GLY A 493 14.66 -18.62 7.42
CA GLY A 493 14.88 -17.47 6.54
C GLY A 493 14.30 -16.15 7.05
N GLN A 494 14.29 -15.15 6.17
CA GLN A 494 13.76 -13.83 6.45
C GLN A 494 12.24 -13.86 6.42
N TRP A 495 11.62 -13.36 7.48
CA TRP A 495 10.18 -13.41 7.67
C TRP A 495 9.63 -12.09 8.21
N MET A 496 8.52 -11.65 7.65
CA MET A 496 7.77 -10.48 8.08
C MET A 496 6.28 -10.80 8.11
N HIS A 497 5.65 -10.54 9.25
CA HIS A 497 4.21 -10.55 9.42
C HIS A 497 3.70 -9.10 9.43
N ILE A 498 2.73 -8.82 8.57
CA ILE A 498 2.01 -7.55 8.54
C ILE A 498 0.60 -7.78 9.09
N GLU A 499 0.32 -7.10 10.18
CA GLU A 499 -0.97 -7.09 10.85
C GLU A 499 -1.77 -5.87 10.37
N ALA A 500 -2.88 -6.15 9.70
CA ALA A 500 -3.68 -5.16 8.98
C ALA A 500 -5.11 -5.03 9.51
N SER A 501 -5.48 -5.67 10.65
CA SER A 501 -6.84 -5.54 11.22
C SER A 501 -7.28 -4.09 11.32
N ASN A 502 -6.38 -3.20 11.76
CA ASN A 502 -6.73 -1.84 12.13
C ASN A 502 -6.90 -0.89 10.94
N VAL A 503 -6.38 -1.25 9.77
CA VAL A 503 -6.52 -0.49 8.51
C VAL A 503 -7.44 -1.19 7.52
N MET A 504 -8.16 -2.23 7.96
CA MET A 504 -9.13 -2.95 7.14
C MET A 504 -10.32 -2.07 6.73
N THR A 505 -10.70 -1.12 7.58
CA THR A 505 -11.86 -0.24 7.42
C THR A 505 -11.45 1.22 7.54
N THR A 506 -12.18 2.09 6.85
CA THR A 506 -12.02 3.55 6.93
C THR A 506 -13.25 4.17 7.55
N LYS A 507 -13.08 5.25 8.32
CA LYS A 507 -14.21 5.97 8.92
C LYS A 507 -14.16 7.47 8.69
N ASP A 508 -15.32 8.06 8.39
CA ASP A 508 -15.58 9.47 8.62
C ASP A 508 -15.80 9.75 10.13
N GLY A 509 -14.71 9.82 10.90
CA GLY A 509 -14.61 10.60 12.14
C GLY A 509 -15.56 10.34 13.32
N ASN A 510 -16.49 9.39 13.27
CA ASN A 510 -17.41 9.09 14.37
C ASN A 510 -17.05 7.77 15.06
N ASP A 511 -16.83 7.86 16.37
CA ASP A 511 -16.37 6.79 17.27
C ASP A 511 -17.31 5.57 17.29
N ILE A 512 -16.74 4.36 17.29
CA ILE A 512 -17.44 3.07 17.48
C ILE A 512 -17.88 2.86 18.94
N ASP A 513 -17.56 3.81 19.84
CA ASP A 513 -17.83 3.68 21.27
C ASP A 513 -19.28 3.99 21.66
N ASP A 514 -20.09 4.55 20.76
CA ASP A 514 -21.54 4.57 20.91
C ASP A 514 -22.16 3.37 20.18
N GLY A 515 -23.15 2.70 20.77
CA GLY A 515 -23.76 1.50 20.21
C GLY A 515 -24.58 1.71 18.93
N SER A 516 -24.28 2.72 18.11
CA SER A 516 -24.83 2.87 16.77
C SER A 516 -24.13 1.93 15.79
N ILE A 517 -24.95 1.15 15.09
CA ILE A 517 -24.52 0.44 13.89
C ILE A 517 -24.49 1.53 12.81
N SER A 518 -23.34 2.19 12.65
CA SER A 518 -23.06 2.86 11.39
C SER A 518 -22.76 1.77 10.37
N GLU A 519 -23.48 1.79 9.24
CA GLU A 519 -23.20 0.96 8.06
C GLU A 519 -21.86 1.42 7.47
N ASN A 520 -20.77 1.17 8.19
CA ASN A 520 -19.43 1.57 7.76
C ASN A 520 -18.99 0.61 6.65
N GLU A 521 -19.07 1.09 5.43
CA GLU A 521 -18.43 0.51 4.25
C GLU A 521 -16.99 1.03 4.16
N CYS A 522 -16.04 0.28 3.61
CA CYS A 522 -14.68 0.72 3.25
C CYS A 522 -14.67 1.70 2.05
N VAL A 523 -15.76 2.44 1.88
CA VAL A 523 -16.06 3.28 0.72
C VAL A 523 -16.32 4.69 1.22
N VAL A 524 -15.83 5.66 0.45
CA VAL A 524 -16.29 7.05 0.50
C VAL A 524 -17.79 7.05 0.26
N ASP A 525 -18.57 7.25 1.31
CA ASP A 525 -20.02 7.23 1.22
C ASP A 525 -20.47 8.48 0.44
N TYR A 526 -20.96 8.30 -0.79
CA TYR A 526 -21.48 9.39 -1.62
C TYR A 526 -22.90 9.82 -1.21
N GLU A 527 -23.44 9.33 -0.10
CA GLU A 527 -24.81 9.66 0.33
C GLU A 527 -24.97 11.13 0.75
N SER A 528 -25.64 11.86 -0.12
CA SER A 528 -26.21 13.17 0.12
C SER A 528 -27.37 13.11 1.13
N ASN A 529 -27.08 13.03 2.43
CA ASN A 529 -28.07 13.44 3.43
C ASN A 529 -28.00 14.97 3.58
N GLY A 530 -29.05 15.63 3.09
CA GLY A 530 -29.18 17.08 2.92
C GLY A 530 -29.25 17.92 4.20
N THR A 531 -28.32 17.75 5.13
CA THR A 531 -28.18 18.59 6.31
C THR A 531 -26.71 18.85 6.64
N SER A 532 -26.29 20.10 6.43
CA SER A 532 -25.11 20.76 6.98
C SER A 532 -23.74 20.07 6.77
N GLY A 533 -23.02 20.55 5.74
CA GLY A 533 -21.56 20.65 5.65
C GLY A 533 -20.70 19.78 6.57
N SER A 534 -20.61 18.49 6.28
CA SER A 534 -19.53 17.63 6.75
C SER A 534 -18.54 17.41 5.61
N ASN A 535 -17.26 17.61 5.89
CA ASN A 535 -16.17 17.45 4.95
C ASN A 535 -16.06 15.98 4.50
N LEU A 536 -16.42 15.70 3.24
CA LEU A 536 -16.02 14.49 2.51
C LEU A 536 -14.50 14.56 2.30
N ASN A 537 -13.76 14.12 3.31
CA ASN A 537 -12.32 13.92 3.20
C ASN A 537 -12.10 12.48 2.75
N LEU A 538 -11.12 12.24 1.87
CA LEU A 538 -10.50 10.91 1.86
C LEU A 538 -9.86 10.74 3.23
N VAL A 539 -10.52 9.97 4.08
CA VAL A 539 -10.02 9.66 5.40
C VAL A 539 -8.84 8.71 5.23
N GLU A 540 -7.83 8.90 6.08
CA GLU A 540 -6.51 8.27 6.08
C GLU A 540 -6.48 6.73 6.04
N GLY A 541 -7.61 6.04 5.97
CA GLY A 541 -7.68 4.57 6.10
C GLY A 541 -7.69 3.77 4.79
N ASP A 542 -7.78 4.38 3.60
CA ASP A 542 -7.84 3.62 2.32
C ASP A 542 -6.44 3.16 1.91
N LYS A 543 -5.69 2.50 2.80
CA LYS A 543 -4.24 2.37 2.68
C LYS A 543 -3.77 1.01 3.19
N PHE A 544 -3.71 0.01 2.29
CA PHE A 544 -2.86 -1.15 2.60
C PHE A 544 -2.27 -1.92 1.40
N ALA A 545 -2.77 -1.73 0.17
CA ALA A 545 -2.32 -2.57 -0.96
C ALA A 545 -1.03 -2.06 -1.65
N PHE A 546 -0.62 -0.81 -1.43
CA PHE A 546 0.51 -0.21 -2.15
C PHE A 546 1.87 -0.70 -1.65
N ASP A 547 1.99 -0.85 -0.33
CA ASP A 547 3.26 -1.16 0.34
C ASP A 547 3.86 -2.49 -0.11
N VAL A 548 3.02 -3.51 -0.26
CA VAL A 548 3.49 -4.84 -0.65
C VAL A 548 4.08 -4.82 -2.06
N ILE A 549 3.50 -4.04 -2.99
CA ILE A 549 4.00 -3.92 -4.36
C ILE A 549 5.36 -3.21 -4.37
N ASP A 550 5.50 -2.10 -3.65
CA ASP A 550 6.74 -1.33 -3.62
C ASP A 550 7.85 -2.02 -2.82
N VAL A 551 7.51 -2.79 -1.78
CA VAL A 551 8.46 -3.70 -1.12
C VAL A 551 8.97 -4.73 -2.10
N ILE A 552 8.10 -5.37 -2.88
CA ILE A 552 8.52 -6.39 -3.85
C ILE A 552 9.37 -5.77 -4.97
N LYS A 553 9.06 -4.55 -5.42
CA LYS A 553 9.94 -3.79 -6.32
C LYS A 553 11.30 -3.51 -5.67
N SER A 554 11.34 -3.13 -4.40
CA SER A 554 12.61 -2.88 -3.70
C SER A 554 13.45 -4.16 -3.56
N LEU A 555 12.80 -5.30 -3.29
CA LEU A 555 13.45 -6.62 -3.24
C LEU A 555 13.99 -7.04 -4.62
N SER A 556 13.28 -6.69 -5.70
CA SER A 556 13.72 -6.89 -7.08
C SER A 556 14.94 -6.03 -7.45
N ILE A 557 14.99 -4.78 -7.00
CA ILE A 557 16.08 -3.85 -7.33
C ILE A 557 17.37 -4.27 -6.62
N VAL A 558 17.27 -4.76 -5.38
CA VAL A 558 18.44 -5.28 -4.65
C VAL A 558 19.09 -6.46 -5.38
N GLU A 559 18.38 -7.21 -6.22
CA GLU A 559 18.98 -8.29 -7.02
C GLU A 559 19.79 -7.79 -8.21
N GLN A 560 19.32 -6.72 -8.87
CA GLN A 560 20.14 -6.05 -9.88
C GLN A 560 21.33 -5.33 -9.25
N GLU A 561 21.12 -4.79 -8.05
CA GLU A 561 22.19 -4.15 -7.33
C GLU A 561 23.14 -5.15 -6.65
N GLU A 562 22.78 -6.36 -6.23
CA GLU A 562 23.74 -7.31 -5.62
C GLU A 562 24.82 -7.76 -6.63
N ASP A 563 24.46 -7.83 -7.92
CA ASP A 563 25.40 -7.97 -9.05
C ASP A 563 26.24 -6.69 -9.30
N VAL A 564 25.78 -5.53 -8.81
CA VAL A 564 26.49 -4.24 -8.85
C VAL A 564 27.19 -3.92 -7.52
N TRP A 565 26.84 -4.55 -6.39
CA TRP A 565 27.43 -4.36 -5.06
C TRP A 565 28.77 -5.08 -4.96
N THR A 566 29.03 -6.04 -5.86
CA THR A 566 30.40 -6.51 -6.15
C THR A 566 31.25 -5.49 -6.93
N LEU A 567 30.66 -4.39 -7.40
CA LEU A 567 31.32 -3.27 -8.10
C LEU A 567 31.12 -1.89 -7.43
N SER A 568 30.20 -1.74 -6.46
CA SER A 568 29.82 -0.45 -5.84
C SER A 568 30.61 -0.09 -4.57
N GLU A 569 31.52 -0.94 -4.11
CA GLU A 569 32.59 -0.51 -3.17
C GLU A 569 33.57 0.51 -3.81
N ALA A 570 33.36 0.90 -5.07
CA ALA A 570 34.19 1.88 -5.79
C ALA A 570 33.58 3.29 -5.91
N PHE A 571 32.34 3.56 -5.48
CA PHE A 571 31.74 4.89 -5.67
C PHE A 571 30.80 5.30 -4.53
N ASN A 572 31.38 5.87 -3.47
CA ASN A 572 30.69 6.85 -2.63
C ASN A 572 31.60 8.06 -2.44
N ASP A 573 31.25 9.13 -3.17
CA ASP A 573 31.24 10.54 -2.74
C ASP A 573 31.65 11.47 -3.89
N TRP A 574 30.69 12.31 -4.28
CA TRP A 574 30.92 13.50 -5.11
C TRP A 574 30.45 14.70 -4.29
N PRO A 575 31.35 15.64 -3.94
CA PRO A 575 31.37 16.90 -4.67
C PRO A 575 32.78 17.52 -4.77
N GLU A 576 33.55 17.18 -5.82
CA GLU A 576 34.87 17.82 -6.00
C GLU A 576 35.40 17.89 -7.46
N ILE A 577 34.52 17.90 -8.46
CA ILE A 577 34.92 18.02 -9.89
C ILE A 577 35.37 19.43 -10.32
N ILE A 578 35.47 20.40 -9.40
CA ILE A 578 35.97 21.74 -9.72
C ILE A 578 37.34 22.05 -9.06
N MET A 579 38.01 21.09 -8.40
CA MET A 579 39.30 21.34 -7.71
C MET A 579 40.46 20.37 -8.03
N GLN A 580 40.36 19.57 -9.09
CA GLN A 580 41.34 18.49 -9.38
C GLN A 580 42.45 18.80 -10.41
N MET A 581 43.11 19.98 -10.36
CA MET A 581 44.37 20.14 -11.12
C MET A 581 45.59 20.64 -10.34
N ASP A 582 45.47 21.09 -9.08
CA ASP A 582 46.65 21.56 -8.32
C ASP A 582 46.96 20.80 -7.01
N LEU A 583 46.02 20.05 -6.42
CA LEU A 583 46.25 19.34 -5.15
C LEU A 583 47.14 18.08 -5.28
N ALA A 584 47.18 17.45 -6.46
CA ALA A 584 47.92 16.20 -6.69
C ALA A 584 49.45 16.37 -6.55
N LYS A 585 49.99 17.59 -6.78
CA LYS A 585 51.42 17.88 -6.64
C LYS A 585 51.83 18.12 -5.18
N GLU A 586 50.93 18.60 -4.33
CA GLU A 586 51.20 18.83 -2.90
C GLU A 586 51.07 17.55 -2.06
N VAL A 587 50.12 16.67 -2.41
CA VAL A 587 49.93 15.37 -1.73
C VAL A 587 51.16 14.46 -1.90
N GLN A 588 51.79 14.40 -3.08
CA GLN A 588 53.02 13.62 -3.29
C GLN A 588 54.21 14.09 -2.44
N LYS A 589 54.26 15.39 -2.12
CA LYS A 589 55.34 16.00 -1.32
C LYS A 589 55.14 15.73 0.18
N LEU A 590 53.89 15.73 0.64
CA LEU A 590 53.50 15.36 2.00
C LEU A 590 53.66 13.86 2.27
N GLU A 591 53.38 13.01 1.28
CA GLU A 591 53.48 11.55 1.42
C GLU A 591 54.93 11.05 1.62
N LYS A 592 55.90 11.65 0.93
CA LYS A 592 57.34 11.37 1.14
C LYS A 592 57.81 11.77 2.55
N THR A 593 57.24 12.84 3.09
CA THR A 593 57.59 13.38 4.41
C THR A 593 56.96 12.55 5.53
N PHE A 594 55.75 12.03 5.33
CA PHE A 594 55.07 11.12 6.26
C PHE A 594 55.71 9.72 6.30
N ARG A 595 56.16 9.18 5.16
CA ARG A 595 56.81 7.85 5.10
C ARG A 595 58.16 7.80 5.83
N SER A 596 58.88 8.93 5.98
CA SER A 596 60.13 8.97 6.76
C SER A 596 59.87 9.07 8.27
N LYS A 597 58.85 9.84 8.70
CA LYS A 597 58.43 9.95 10.11
C LYS A 597 57.80 8.65 10.64
N ALA A 598 57.02 7.94 9.82
CA ALA A 598 56.39 6.67 10.20
C ALA A 598 57.39 5.52 10.45
N ARG A 599 58.59 5.55 9.86
CA ARG A 599 59.65 4.54 10.12
C ARG A 599 60.35 4.76 11.46
N SER A 600 60.48 6.01 11.91
CA SER A 600 61.10 6.35 13.21
C SER A 600 60.20 5.92 14.39
N GLN A 601 58.90 6.22 14.30
CA GLN A 601 57.93 5.88 15.36
C GLN A 601 57.65 4.38 15.49
N ARG A 602 57.80 3.60 14.41
CA ARG A 602 57.65 2.12 14.44
C ARG A 602 58.78 1.40 15.18
N LYS A 603 59.96 2.01 15.28
CA LYS A 603 61.11 1.47 16.01
C LYS A 603 60.94 1.69 17.52
N GLU A 604 60.49 2.88 17.90
CA GLU A 604 60.21 3.24 19.30
C GLU A 604 59.05 2.42 19.90
N LEU A 605 58.01 2.13 19.12
CA LEU A 605 56.89 1.28 19.57
C LEU A 605 57.31 -0.19 19.81
N LYS A 606 58.24 -0.73 19.00
CA LYS A 606 58.74 -2.11 19.16
C LYS A 606 59.60 -2.26 20.42
N GLU A 607 60.41 -1.26 20.76
CA GLU A 607 61.23 -1.25 21.97
C GLU A 607 60.35 -1.12 23.24
N ARG A 608 59.30 -0.29 23.20
CA ARG A 608 58.33 -0.19 24.30
C ARG A 608 57.50 -1.47 24.48
N TYR A 609 57.13 -2.16 23.40
CA TYR A 609 56.41 -3.43 23.47
C TYR A 609 57.27 -4.56 24.08
N ALA A 610 58.58 -4.60 23.77
CA ALA A 610 59.51 -5.55 24.37
C ALA A 610 59.70 -5.31 25.90
N ALA A 611 59.74 -4.05 26.32
CA ALA A 611 59.81 -3.68 27.74
C ALA A 611 58.55 -4.13 28.51
N VAL A 612 57.35 -3.95 27.93
CA VAL A 612 56.08 -4.40 28.52
C VAL A 612 56.01 -5.93 28.64
N GLN A 613 56.52 -6.69 27.67
CA GLN A 613 56.57 -8.16 27.76
C GLN A 613 57.52 -8.67 28.85
N THR A 614 58.64 -7.97 29.05
CA THR A 614 59.59 -8.28 30.13
C THR A 614 58.96 -8.05 31.51
N ILE A 615 58.25 -6.93 31.68
CA ILE A 615 57.51 -6.62 32.90
C ILE A 615 56.44 -7.68 33.18
N ARG A 616 55.67 -8.08 32.15
CA ARG A 616 54.66 -9.14 32.29
C ARG A 616 55.25 -10.46 32.75
N THR A 617 56.38 -10.88 32.19
CA THR A 617 57.05 -12.14 32.54
C THR A 617 57.58 -12.12 33.98
N ASN A 618 58.13 -10.99 34.41
CA ASN A 618 58.62 -10.84 35.79
C ASN A 618 57.47 -10.83 36.81
N LEU A 619 56.34 -10.19 36.50
CA LEU A 619 55.14 -10.24 37.33
C LEU A 619 54.58 -11.65 37.45
N THR A 620 54.52 -12.42 36.34
CA THR A 620 54.08 -13.82 36.40
C THR A 620 55.00 -14.69 37.25
N ARG A 621 56.32 -14.50 37.15
CA ARG A 621 57.28 -15.20 38.02
C ARG A 621 57.13 -14.82 39.49
N PHE A 622 56.84 -13.55 39.77
CA PHE A 622 56.62 -13.07 41.13
C PHE A 622 55.33 -13.65 41.75
N VAL A 623 54.25 -13.74 40.97
CA VAL A 623 53.01 -14.39 41.40
C VAL A 623 53.23 -15.88 41.70
N ILE A 624 53.93 -16.60 40.82
CA ILE A 624 54.27 -18.02 41.05
C ILE A 624 55.16 -18.20 42.30
N TYR A 625 56.07 -17.25 42.57
CA TYR A 625 56.89 -17.27 43.79
C TYR A 625 56.02 -17.09 45.04
N LEU A 626 55.08 -16.15 45.03
CA LEU A 626 54.16 -15.91 46.14
C LEU A 626 53.23 -17.11 46.41
N GLU A 627 52.74 -17.77 45.35
CA GLU A 627 51.94 -19.00 45.49
C GLU A 627 52.76 -20.14 46.10
N LYS A 628 54.04 -20.29 45.71
CA LYS A 628 54.93 -21.30 46.28
C LYS A 628 55.30 -21.02 47.74
N GLU A 629 55.50 -19.76 48.13
CA GLU A 629 55.74 -19.40 49.54
C GLU A 629 54.47 -19.52 50.40
N SER A 630 53.29 -19.23 49.83
CA SER A 630 52.00 -19.48 50.49
C SER A 630 51.80 -20.98 50.78
N MET A 631 52.19 -21.87 49.87
CA MET A 631 52.13 -23.32 50.10
C MET A 631 53.14 -23.83 51.13
N LYS A 632 54.28 -23.15 51.35
CA LYS A 632 55.24 -23.50 52.41
C LYS A 632 54.81 -23.04 53.81
N LEU A 633 53.96 -22.02 53.89
CA LEU A 633 53.46 -21.45 55.16
C LEU A 633 52.15 -22.12 55.64
N GLY A 634 51.52 -22.99 54.83
CA GLY A 634 50.25 -23.65 55.14
C GLY A 634 50.36 -25.03 55.83
N GLY A 635 51.52 -25.41 56.35
CA GLY A 635 51.75 -26.69 57.00
C GLY A 635 52.35 -26.58 58.40
N LEU A 636 51.54 -26.23 59.40
CA LEU A 636 51.81 -26.46 60.84
C LEU A 636 50.49 -26.83 61.56
N PRO A 637 50.46 -27.85 62.45
CA PRO A 637 49.22 -28.50 62.92
C PRO A 637 48.75 -28.06 64.33
N SER A 638 47.59 -28.61 64.72
CA SER A 638 47.02 -28.74 66.10
C SER A 638 46.33 -27.46 66.64
N SER A 639 45.26 -27.48 67.43
CA SER A 639 44.44 -28.49 68.11
C SER A 639 43.32 -27.76 68.88
N THR A 640 42.20 -28.47 69.12
CA THR A 640 41.33 -28.43 70.33
C THR A 640 40.60 -27.14 70.79
N THR A 641 39.28 -27.29 71.01
CA THR A 641 38.41 -26.75 72.10
C THR A 641 38.45 -25.23 72.36
N ASP A 642 37.37 -24.46 72.42
CA ASP A 642 35.97 -24.67 72.84
C ASP A 642 35.01 -23.85 71.98
#